data_AF-A0A7C7LC03-F1
#
_entry.id   AF-A0A7C7LC03-F1
#
_cell.length_a   1.000
_cell.length_b   1.000
_cell.length_c   1.000
_cell.angle_alpha   90.00
_cell.angle_beta   90.00
_cell.angle_gamma   90.00
#
_symmetry.space_group_name_H-M   'P 1'
#
loop_
_entity.id
_entity.type
_entity.pdbx_description
1 polymer ?
#
loop_
_entity_poly.entity_id
_entity_poly.type
_entity_poly.pdbx_seq_one_letter_code
_entity_poly.pdbx_strand_id
1 'polypeptide(L)'
;ASWSVSIWAFAVAYNPDDSISQFIYDALISDRSGNSWQQKHTILIGDSVYYLITTNNSSVSFIDTLFSSIGSWIHIIYIYDWPNRTKKYYLNGLEKNSGVLDNYPATIAFQATVFGARKRPSNTIHEWFEGVLDDIGFWNRALDSTEIQQLYTLGQYDISWSTGDTTSSITVSPAATTTYSVTVDDGIGSCSDSVIVTVSDPQVNLGDTLSACGDSLLLDAGVGYNYYSWSTGESTQTIYATATGDYAATVGDTVAVSNNYSLEFDGVDGMVNVPQDNTLKLLGDLTIMMDINIPNTSPDWNHVISHGVFSPTDPLDNLNYFFQIPPNTTDLMYVHEYSTGINEQITCTVPLQLSQWSHLAIVRDTTNKSVKFYIEGILVDTQTYINHPENGANGSLSFGNIVNSTNGYLDGSLDNISLWNVALDSISIDNYSRCLPVGNEVGIVGYWNFEEGTGVSAQDLTSNANNGGLSGGVSWITDVHNQVCLSCTATDTVLVSIIDPSITPSDTAICLGDSVDLNANSTISFVNQFSIELDASNDYVYLLTDQEADLLSSSDFSIGLWFRSTSNSSGISSARIISRDCSEHWGLYVNQTQNYPQDLTLHYDETGNITFTNIIDSSWVYIYITWNQSTKETELFINGISQGKYTFATFNTSAPRPIILGENTETSPNPGISPFVG
;
A
#
# COMPACT_ATOMS: atom_id res chain seq x y z
N ALA A 1 -50.19 38.42 31.99
CA ALA A 1 -48.78 38.58 31.59
C ALA A 1 -48.59 37.87 30.26
N SER A 2 -47.69 38.36 29.42
CA SER A 2 -47.28 37.65 28.20
C SER A 2 -46.52 36.38 28.56
N TRP A 3 -46.51 35.39 27.68
CA TRP A 3 -45.75 34.15 27.83
C TRP A 3 -45.60 33.44 26.49
N SER A 4 -44.62 32.56 26.39
CA SER A 4 -44.37 31.73 25.21
C SER A 4 -44.03 30.30 25.62
N VAL A 5 -44.33 29.34 24.76
CA VAL A 5 -43.94 27.94 24.90
C VAL A 5 -43.36 27.43 23.59
N SER A 6 -42.28 26.66 23.66
CA SER A 6 -41.58 26.02 22.55
C SER A 6 -41.46 24.52 22.83
N ILE A 7 -41.61 23.70 21.80
CA ILE A 7 -41.44 22.25 21.91
C ILE A 7 -41.02 21.64 20.57
N TRP A 8 -40.04 20.74 20.61
CA TRP A 8 -39.76 19.81 19.52
C TRP A 8 -40.50 18.48 19.76
N ALA A 9 -41.09 17.93 18.71
CA ALA A 9 -41.83 16.68 18.78
C ALA A 9 -41.59 15.81 17.55
N PHE A 10 -41.45 14.50 17.76
CA PHE A 10 -41.41 13.47 16.72
C PHE A 10 -42.52 12.46 17.01
N ALA A 11 -43.63 12.52 16.26
CA ALA A 11 -44.74 11.58 16.42
C ALA A 11 -44.46 10.29 15.64
N VAL A 12 -44.64 9.13 16.27
CA VAL A 12 -44.51 7.81 15.59
C VAL A 12 -45.86 7.26 15.13
N ALA A 13 -46.94 7.61 15.83
CA ALA A 13 -48.32 7.33 15.47
C ALA A 13 -49.24 8.33 16.21
N TYR A 14 -50.54 8.28 15.93
CA TYR A 14 -51.56 8.96 16.73
C TYR A 14 -52.54 7.93 17.28
N ASN A 15 -52.91 8.02 18.56
CA ASN A 15 -53.65 6.96 19.22
C ASN A 15 -55.15 6.98 18.89
N PRO A 16 -55.72 5.93 18.25
CA PRO A 16 -57.14 5.88 17.90
C PRO A 16 -58.10 5.67 19.10
N ASP A 17 -57.60 5.19 20.24
CA ASP A 17 -58.42 4.84 21.42
C ASP A 17 -58.81 6.04 22.29
N ASP A 18 -58.31 7.25 21.99
CA ASP A 18 -58.69 8.48 22.71
C ASP A 18 -59.98 9.15 22.20
N SER A 19 -60.75 8.42 21.38
CA SER A 19 -61.97 8.87 20.69
C SER A 19 -63.18 9.10 21.61
N ILE A 20 -63.27 10.30 22.18
CA ILE A 20 -64.56 10.86 22.65
C ILE A 20 -64.92 12.21 21.99
N SER A 21 -64.07 12.68 21.08
CA SER A 21 -64.38 13.73 20.11
C SER A 21 -64.12 13.21 18.70
N GLN A 22 -64.75 13.81 17.70
CA GLN A 22 -64.77 13.40 16.29
C GLN A 22 -63.39 13.40 15.56
N PHE A 23 -62.29 13.39 16.30
CA PHE A 23 -60.94 13.62 15.84
C PHE A 23 -59.89 12.86 16.68
N ILE A 24 -58.82 12.36 16.05
CA ILE A 24 -57.70 11.62 16.67
C ILE A 24 -56.59 12.63 17.04
N TYR A 25 -56.32 12.82 18.34
CA TYR A 25 -55.28 13.73 18.83
C TYR A 25 -54.53 13.19 20.05
N ASP A 26 -53.23 13.42 20.06
CA ASP A 26 -52.32 13.19 21.17
C ASP A 26 -51.93 14.53 21.82
N ALA A 27 -51.58 14.53 23.11
CA ALA A 27 -51.20 15.76 23.81
C ALA A 27 -49.69 15.88 24.04
N LEU A 28 -49.09 16.91 23.47
CA LEU A 28 -47.67 17.24 23.70
C LEU A 28 -47.48 17.85 25.10
N ILE A 29 -48.38 18.74 25.49
CA ILE A 29 -48.37 19.43 26.78
C ILE A 29 -49.79 19.77 27.21
N SER A 30 -50.08 19.68 28.50
CA SER A 30 -51.35 20.11 29.08
C SER A 30 -51.19 20.73 30.46
N ASP A 31 -51.80 21.90 30.65
CA ASP A 31 -52.01 22.54 31.96
C ASP A 31 -53.51 22.81 32.16
N ARG A 32 -54.13 22.15 33.15
CA ARG A 32 -55.58 22.11 33.37
C ARG A 32 -55.95 22.20 34.85
N SER A 33 -57.06 22.87 35.18
CA SER A 33 -57.61 22.85 36.55
C SER A 33 -58.37 21.56 36.85
N GLY A 34 -58.16 21.03 38.06
CA GLY A 34 -58.56 19.66 38.42
C GLY A 34 -60.05 19.40 38.69
N ASN A 35 -60.98 20.27 38.27
CA ASN A 35 -62.44 20.05 38.42
C ASN A 35 -63.29 20.73 37.31
N SER A 36 -62.68 21.22 36.22
CA SER A 36 -63.44 21.91 35.15
C SER A 36 -62.85 21.66 33.75
N TRP A 37 -63.58 22.07 32.71
CA TRP A 37 -63.07 22.03 31.32
C TRP A 37 -62.03 23.12 30.99
N GLN A 38 -61.60 23.90 31.98
CA GLN A 38 -60.63 24.98 31.80
C GLN A 38 -59.20 24.49 31.55
N GLN A 39 -58.58 24.92 30.44
CA GLN A 39 -57.18 24.64 30.06
C GLN A 39 -56.43 25.94 29.83
N LYS A 40 -55.15 25.98 30.20
CA LYS A 40 -54.32 27.18 30.10
C LYS A 40 -53.29 27.10 28.97
N HIS A 41 -52.62 25.95 28.82
CA HIS A 41 -51.55 25.72 27.84
C HIS A 41 -51.60 24.29 27.28
N THR A 42 -52.69 23.92 26.62
CA THR A 42 -52.80 22.57 26.06
C THR A 42 -52.48 22.57 24.57
N ILE A 43 -51.44 21.83 24.17
CA ILE A 43 -51.09 21.59 22.75
C ILE A 43 -51.45 20.16 22.42
N LEU A 44 -52.29 19.98 21.41
CA LEU A 44 -52.62 18.67 20.84
C LEU A 44 -52.15 18.57 19.40
N ILE A 45 -51.78 17.37 18.99
CA ILE A 45 -51.26 17.05 17.66
C ILE A 45 -52.02 15.82 17.11
N GLY A 46 -52.30 15.84 15.82
CA GLY A 46 -52.92 14.77 15.04
C GLY A 46 -52.96 15.21 13.58
N ASP A 47 -54.08 15.00 12.88
CA ASP A 47 -54.34 15.55 11.53
C ASP A 47 -54.32 17.09 11.46
N SER A 48 -54.23 17.74 12.62
CA SER A 48 -54.18 19.18 12.80
C SER A 48 -53.49 19.49 14.14
N VAL A 49 -52.84 20.64 14.24
CA VAL A 49 -52.27 21.11 15.52
C VAL A 49 -53.29 22.00 16.23
N TYR A 50 -53.57 21.69 17.50
CA TYR A 50 -54.47 22.46 18.35
C TYR A 50 -53.70 23.13 19.47
N TYR A 51 -53.92 24.43 19.61
CA TYR A 51 -53.61 25.13 20.85
C TYR A 51 -54.92 25.47 21.56
N LEU A 52 -55.16 24.89 22.73
CA LEU A 52 -56.39 25.06 23.50
C LEU A 52 -56.15 25.91 24.75
N ILE A 53 -56.88 27.03 24.82
CA ILE A 53 -57.11 27.79 26.05
C ILE A 53 -58.61 27.81 26.30
N THR A 54 -59.07 27.20 27.39
CA THR A 54 -60.49 27.08 27.73
C THR A 54 -60.80 27.70 29.08
N THR A 55 -61.93 28.39 29.16
CA THR A 55 -62.36 29.18 30.31
C THR A 55 -63.85 28.95 30.58
N ASN A 56 -64.39 29.45 31.71
CA ASN A 56 -65.80 29.23 32.05
C ASN A 56 -66.79 29.71 30.98
N ASN A 57 -66.42 30.68 30.13
CA ASN A 57 -67.34 31.33 29.17
C ASN A 57 -66.80 31.40 27.73
N SER A 58 -65.62 30.87 27.42
CA SER A 58 -65.05 30.88 26.07
C SER A 58 -63.90 29.88 25.89
N SER A 59 -63.80 29.33 24.68
CA SER A 59 -62.66 28.53 24.20
C SER A 59 -61.94 29.31 23.12
N VAL A 60 -60.64 29.49 23.26
CA VAL A 60 -59.79 29.99 22.17
C VAL A 60 -59.00 28.80 21.65
N SER A 61 -59.32 28.38 20.42
CA SER A 61 -58.59 27.36 19.68
C SER A 61 -57.95 27.97 18.45
N PHE A 62 -56.70 27.61 18.17
CA PHE A 62 -56.19 27.63 16.80
C PHE A 62 -56.21 26.21 16.26
N ILE A 63 -56.55 26.11 14.98
CA ILE A 63 -56.53 24.86 14.22
C ILE A 63 -55.67 25.16 13.00
N ASP A 64 -54.56 24.45 12.85
CA ASP A 64 -53.90 24.36 11.56
C ASP A 64 -54.35 23.05 10.91
N THR A 65 -55.23 23.15 9.91
CA THR A 65 -55.84 21.99 9.23
C THR A 65 -54.94 21.46 8.14
N LEU A 66 -54.86 20.13 7.96
CA LEU A 66 -54.02 19.41 6.97
C LEU A 66 -52.56 19.25 7.39
N PHE A 67 -52.34 18.78 8.60
CA PHE A 67 -51.02 18.50 9.12
C PHE A 67 -50.89 17.03 9.47
N SER A 68 -49.90 16.33 8.92
CA SER A 68 -49.50 14.99 9.38
C SER A 68 -47.99 14.97 9.42
N SER A 69 -47.43 14.68 10.60
CA SER A 69 -45.98 14.68 10.83
C SER A 69 -45.48 13.35 11.38
N ILE A 70 -46.20 12.26 11.11
CA ILE A 70 -45.74 10.93 11.50
C ILE A 70 -44.39 10.68 10.84
N GLY A 71 -43.38 10.36 11.64
CA GLY A 71 -42.04 10.07 11.15
C GLY A 71 -41.17 11.29 10.82
N SER A 72 -41.49 12.49 11.32
CA SER A 72 -40.65 13.68 11.13
C SER A 72 -40.64 14.58 12.37
N TRP A 73 -39.49 15.22 12.63
CA TRP A 73 -39.36 16.23 13.66
C TRP A 73 -40.11 17.50 13.28
N ILE A 74 -40.81 18.06 14.27
CA ILE A 74 -41.48 19.34 14.15
C ILE A 74 -41.15 20.22 15.35
N HIS A 75 -41.16 21.53 15.11
CA HIS A 75 -40.95 22.55 16.12
C HIS A 75 -42.18 23.43 16.22
N ILE A 76 -42.79 23.49 17.40
CA ILE A 76 -44.00 24.28 17.65
C ILE A 76 -43.68 25.37 18.66
N ILE A 77 -43.96 26.62 18.29
CA ILE A 77 -43.94 27.75 19.22
C ILE A 77 -45.32 28.41 19.27
N TYR A 78 -45.81 28.63 20.50
CA TYR A 78 -46.98 29.44 20.75
C TYR A 78 -46.65 30.65 21.61
N ILE A 79 -47.20 31.80 21.23
CA ILE A 79 -46.93 33.09 21.86
C ILE A 79 -48.24 33.74 22.26
N TYR A 80 -48.29 34.17 23.51
CA TYR A 80 -49.36 34.96 24.08
C TYR A 80 -48.79 36.31 24.50
N ASP A 81 -49.25 37.39 23.86
CA ASP A 81 -48.78 38.73 24.10
C ASP A 81 -49.90 39.63 24.64
N TRP A 82 -49.91 39.83 25.96
CA TRP A 82 -50.98 40.50 26.67
C TRP A 82 -51.05 42.02 26.41
N PRO A 83 -49.95 42.78 26.54
CA PRO A 83 -49.95 44.22 26.25
C PRO A 83 -50.46 44.53 24.84
N ASN A 84 -50.04 43.74 23.84
CA ASN A 84 -50.39 43.95 22.44
C ASN A 84 -51.71 43.28 22.02
N ARG A 85 -52.35 42.52 22.92
CA ARG A 85 -53.58 41.77 22.64
C ARG A 85 -53.41 40.81 21.45
N THR A 86 -52.23 40.22 21.27
CA THR A 86 -51.96 39.31 20.15
C THR A 86 -51.60 37.91 20.63
N LYS A 87 -51.90 36.93 19.78
CA LYS A 87 -51.46 35.55 19.92
C LYS A 87 -50.91 35.07 18.58
N LYS A 88 -49.81 34.31 18.61
CA LYS A 88 -49.14 33.79 17.41
C LYS A 88 -48.79 32.31 17.57
N TYR A 89 -48.77 31.63 16.44
CA TYR A 89 -48.37 30.24 16.30
C TYR A 89 -47.35 30.09 15.18
N TYR A 90 -46.25 29.42 15.48
CA TYR A 90 -45.17 29.09 14.55
C TYR A 90 -45.01 27.58 14.49
N LEU A 91 -44.82 27.08 13.27
CA LEU A 91 -44.49 25.69 12.98
C LEU A 91 -43.24 25.66 12.11
N ASN A 92 -42.20 24.99 12.58
CA ASN A 92 -40.90 24.87 11.92
C ASN A 92 -40.33 26.24 11.52
N GLY A 93 -40.29 27.18 12.48
CA GLY A 93 -39.80 28.55 12.30
C GLY A 93 -40.74 29.50 11.52
N LEU A 94 -41.78 28.98 10.85
CA LEU A 94 -42.69 29.80 10.03
C LEU A 94 -43.94 30.20 10.81
N GLU A 95 -44.31 31.50 10.78
CA GLU A 95 -45.59 31.98 11.33
C GLU A 95 -46.73 31.38 10.51
N LYS A 96 -47.54 30.52 11.13
CA LYS A 96 -48.69 29.88 10.47
C LYS A 96 -49.98 30.65 10.71
N ASN A 97 -50.13 31.21 11.91
CA ASN A 97 -51.35 31.91 12.27
C ASN A 97 -51.10 32.97 13.33
N SER A 98 -51.81 34.09 13.23
CA SER A 98 -51.85 35.13 14.24
C SER A 98 -53.26 35.68 14.39
N GLY A 99 -53.58 36.16 15.60
CA GLY A 99 -54.91 36.69 15.87
C GLY A 99 -54.96 37.61 17.08
N VAL A 100 -56.10 38.29 17.22
CA VAL A 100 -56.38 39.17 18.35
C VAL A 100 -56.88 38.34 19.54
N LEU A 101 -56.49 38.75 20.75
CA LEU A 101 -56.94 38.19 22.02
C LEU A 101 -58.26 38.83 22.43
N ASP A 102 -59.35 38.06 22.40
CA ASP A 102 -60.63 38.46 23.02
C ASP A 102 -60.57 38.28 24.54
N ASN A 103 -61.20 39.21 25.28
CA ASN A 103 -61.11 39.39 26.74
C ASN A 103 -60.93 38.10 27.58
N TYR A 104 -59.72 37.89 28.14
CA TYR A 104 -59.51 36.92 29.23
C TYR A 104 -58.30 37.26 30.12
N PRO A 105 -58.48 37.31 31.45
CA PRO A 105 -57.80 36.32 32.28
C PRO A 105 -58.64 35.96 33.52
N ALA A 106 -59.40 34.86 33.51
CA ALA A 106 -59.82 34.29 34.79
C ALA A 106 -58.60 33.65 35.48
N THR A 107 -58.48 33.93 36.77
CA THR A 107 -57.57 33.26 37.70
C THR A 107 -57.96 31.79 37.80
N ILE A 108 -57.35 30.95 36.97
CA ILE A 108 -57.45 29.48 37.05
C ILE A 108 -56.49 29.02 38.14
N ALA A 109 -56.98 28.26 39.12
CA ALA A 109 -56.13 27.65 40.15
C ALA A 109 -55.25 26.55 39.54
N PHE A 110 -53.94 26.63 39.80
CA PHE A 110 -52.89 25.83 39.17
C PHE A 110 -52.90 24.36 39.61
N GLN A 111 -52.54 23.47 38.67
CA GLN A 111 -52.03 22.13 38.96
C GLN A 111 -50.76 21.88 38.11
N ALA A 112 -50.07 20.76 38.33
CA ALA A 112 -48.85 20.42 37.60
C ALA A 112 -49.08 20.32 36.08
N THR A 113 -48.21 20.98 35.30
CA THR A 113 -48.09 20.80 33.85
C THR A 113 -47.69 19.36 33.54
N VAL A 114 -48.37 18.75 32.57
CA VAL A 114 -48.08 17.39 32.10
C VAL A 114 -47.50 17.47 30.70
N PHE A 115 -46.44 16.72 30.44
CA PHE A 115 -45.85 16.53 29.11
C PHE A 115 -46.20 15.14 28.58
N GLY A 116 -46.41 15.03 27.27
CA GLY A 116 -46.68 13.77 26.58
C GLY A 116 -48.03 13.11 26.94
N ALA A 117 -48.93 13.83 27.61
CA ALA A 117 -50.30 13.40 27.84
C ALA A 117 -51.19 14.58 28.27
N ARG A 118 -52.51 14.38 28.19
CA ARG A 118 -53.51 15.36 28.64
C ARG A 118 -54.11 14.97 29.97
N LYS A 119 -54.30 15.97 30.82
CA LYS A 119 -55.02 15.83 32.07
C LYS A 119 -56.52 16.13 31.88
N ARG A 120 -57.41 15.30 32.43
CA ARG A 120 -58.88 15.47 32.39
C ARG A 120 -59.47 16.00 33.71
N PRO A 121 -60.73 16.49 33.75
CA PRO A 121 -61.35 17.08 34.95
C PRO A 121 -61.42 16.14 36.15
N SER A 122 -61.42 14.82 35.92
CA SER A 122 -61.35 13.77 36.92
C SER A 122 -59.96 13.54 37.51
N ASN A 123 -58.98 14.39 37.15
CA ASN A 123 -57.56 14.22 37.47
C ASN A 123 -56.94 12.95 36.85
N THR A 124 -57.61 12.32 35.88
CA THR A 124 -57.07 11.20 35.10
C THR A 124 -56.22 11.71 33.92
N ILE A 125 -55.22 10.93 33.53
CA ILE A 125 -54.33 11.20 32.38
C ILE A 125 -54.82 10.36 31.19
N HIS A 126 -54.99 11.01 30.04
CA HIS A 126 -55.49 10.46 28.76
C HIS A 126 -54.79 11.18 27.59
N GLU A 127 -55.10 10.84 26.34
CA GLU A 127 -54.50 11.49 25.15
C GLU A 127 -52.97 11.43 25.18
N TRP A 128 -52.44 10.22 25.35
CA TRP A 128 -51.01 9.95 25.47
C TRP A 128 -50.30 10.21 24.15
N PHE A 129 -49.18 10.91 24.20
CA PHE A 129 -48.35 11.15 23.03
C PHE A 129 -47.50 9.93 22.70
N GLU A 130 -47.70 9.38 21.50
CA GLU A 130 -46.86 8.32 20.96
C GLU A 130 -45.71 8.93 20.14
N GLY A 131 -44.58 9.18 20.80
CA GLY A 131 -43.43 9.81 20.15
C GLY A 131 -42.32 10.24 21.10
N VAL A 132 -41.41 11.06 20.57
CA VAL A 132 -40.30 11.67 21.31
C VAL A 132 -40.52 13.17 21.41
N LEU A 133 -40.29 13.75 22.60
CA LEU A 133 -40.28 15.19 22.84
C LEU A 133 -38.84 15.62 23.12
N ASP A 134 -38.47 16.79 22.64
CA ASP A 134 -37.18 17.41 22.94
C ASP A 134 -37.31 18.93 23.12
N ASP A 135 -36.28 19.54 23.72
CA ASP A 135 -36.07 21.00 23.77
C ASP A 135 -37.33 21.83 24.13
N ILE A 136 -37.94 21.49 25.26
CA ILE A 136 -39.13 22.17 25.78
C ILE A 136 -38.74 23.46 26.53
N GLY A 137 -39.27 24.60 26.07
CA GLY A 137 -39.00 25.91 26.66
C GLY A 137 -40.26 26.66 27.10
N PHE A 138 -40.14 27.42 28.20
CA PHE A 138 -41.18 28.34 28.68
C PHE A 138 -40.59 29.72 28.98
N TRP A 139 -41.29 30.75 28.52
CA TRP A 139 -40.92 32.13 28.78
C TRP A 139 -42.08 32.85 29.44
N ASN A 140 -41.79 33.67 30.45
CA ASN A 140 -42.74 34.59 31.08
C ASN A 140 -42.91 35.91 30.29
N ARG A 141 -42.59 35.88 29.00
CA ARG A 141 -42.69 36.98 28.03
C ARG A 141 -43.03 36.45 26.64
N ALA A 142 -43.47 37.34 25.75
CA ALA A 142 -43.56 37.05 24.34
C ALA A 142 -42.15 36.98 23.73
N LEU A 143 -41.87 35.96 22.92
CA LEU A 143 -40.68 35.87 22.08
C LEU A 143 -40.85 36.72 20.82
N ASP A 144 -39.76 37.26 20.28
CA ASP A 144 -39.76 37.93 18.98
C ASP A 144 -39.41 36.97 17.82
N SER A 145 -39.53 37.44 16.58
CA SER A 145 -39.29 36.62 15.38
C SER A 145 -37.84 36.15 15.23
N THR A 146 -36.87 36.90 15.76
CA THR A 146 -35.45 36.52 15.71
C THR A 146 -35.19 35.39 16.68
N GLU A 147 -35.69 35.49 17.91
CA GLU A 147 -35.58 34.44 18.92
C GLU A 147 -36.27 33.15 18.47
N ILE A 148 -37.43 33.25 17.81
CA ILE A 148 -38.15 32.11 17.25
C ILE A 148 -37.31 31.40 16.19
N GLN A 149 -36.70 32.16 15.28
CA GLN A 149 -35.90 31.56 14.22
C GLN A 149 -34.64 30.92 14.78
N GLN A 150 -34.01 31.52 15.79
CA GLN A 150 -32.88 30.91 16.50
C GLN A 150 -33.28 29.58 17.14
N LEU A 151 -34.43 29.51 17.83
CA LEU A 151 -34.92 28.28 18.44
C LEU A 151 -35.24 27.17 17.43
N TYR A 152 -35.54 27.53 16.17
CA TYR A 152 -35.77 26.57 15.09
C TYR A 152 -34.48 26.10 14.42
N THR A 153 -33.48 26.99 14.24
CA THR A 153 -32.22 26.66 13.56
C THR A 153 -31.14 26.12 14.50
N LEU A 154 -31.31 26.23 15.81
CA LEU A 154 -30.45 25.62 16.81
C LEU A 154 -30.30 24.11 16.54
N GLY A 155 -29.10 23.70 16.11
CA GLY A 155 -28.76 22.30 15.80
C GLY A 155 -28.64 21.94 14.30
N GLN A 156 -28.86 22.89 13.37
CA GLN A 156 -28.59 22.69 11.94
C GLN A 156 -27.37 23.53 11.52
N TYR A 157 -26.29 22.87 11.11
CA TYR A 157 -25.10 23.51 10.56
C TYR A 157 -24.62 22.76 9.30
N ASP A 158 -24.13 23.51 8.34
CA ASP A 158 -23.50 22.99 7.13
C ASP A 158 -21.99 22.84 7.37
N ILE A 159 -21.43 21.69 7.00
CA ILE A 159 -19.98 21.46 7.00
C ILE A 159 -19.53 21.53 5.54
N SER A 160 -18.43 22.21 5.26
CA SER A 160 -17.77 22.18 3.96
C SER A 160 -16.27 22.01 4.11
N TRP A 161 -15.73 20.94 3.55
CA TRP A 161 -14.29 20.66 3.50
C TRP A 161 -13.64 21.27 2.25
N SER A 162 -12.33 21.50 2.30
CA SER A 162 -11.54 21.90 1.13
C SER A 162 -11.52 20.85 0.02
N THR A 163 -11.93 19.61 0.32
CA THR A 163 -12.16 18.52 -0.66
C THR A 163 -13.49 18.66 -1.40
N GLY A 164 -14.42 19.48 -0.90
CA GLY A 164 -15.80 19.59 -1.38
C GLY A 164 -16.80 18.71 -0.62
N ASP A 165 -16.35 17.88 0.32
CA ASP A 165 -17.23 17.05 1.15
C ASP A 165 -18.01 17.88 2.19
N THR A 166 -19.13 17.32 2.67
CA THR A 166 -20.00 17.95 3.68
C THR A 166 -20.29 17.06 4.89
N THR A 167 -19.56 15.95 5.04
CA THR A 167 -19.71 15.01 6.16
C THR A 167 -18.99 15.51 7.42
N SER A 168 -19.34 14.97 8.58
CA SER A 168 -18.67 15.30 9.86
C SER A 168 -17.22 14.83 9.95
N SER A 169 -16.82 13.92 9.07
CA SER A 169 -15.46 13.39 8.94
C SER A 169 -15.18 13.03 7.49
N ILE A 170 -13.93 13.21 7.08
CA ILE A 170 -13.41 12.78 5.78
C ILE A 170 -12.16 11.93 5.98
N THR A 171 -11.90 11.02 5.05
CA THR A 171 -10.63 10.29 4.94
C THR A 171 -9.90 10.82 3.73
N VAL A 172 -8.61 11.15 3.88
CA VAL A 172 -7.80 11.77 2.83
C VAL A 172 -6.47 11.03 2.67
N SER A 173 -6.04 10.83 1.43
CA SER A 173 -4.77 10.17 1.08
C SER A 173 -3.96 11.05 0.13
N PRO A 174 -3.36 12.17 0.60
CA PRO A 174 -2.63 13.08 -0.25
C PRO A 174 -1.33 12.47 -0.80
N ALA A 175 -1.02 12.69 -2.08
CA ALA A 175 0.25 12.28 -2.69
C ALA A 175 1.43 13.22 -2.37
N ALA A 176 1.16 14.38 -1.77
CA ALA A 176 2.16 15.37 -1.37
C ALA A 176 1.66 16.16 -0.15
N THR A 177 2.55 16.83 0.57
CA THR A 177 2.18 17.68 1.72
C THR A 177 1.04 18.63 1.34
N THR A 178 -0.14 18.45 1.94
CA THR A 178 -1.39 19.11 1.56
C THR A 178 -2.06 19.73 2.77
N THR A 179 -2.62 20.93 2.61
CA THR A 179 -3.44 21.58 3.65
C THR A 179 -4.91 21.28 3.40
N TYR A 180 -5.60 20.77 4.42
CA TYR A 180 -7.05 20.59 4.42
C TYR A 180 -7.69 21.65 5.32
N SER A 181 -8.82 22.21 4.90
CA SER A 181 -9.61 23.11 5.73
C SER A 181 -11.05 22.63 5.84
N VAL A 182 -11.68 22.96 6.96
CA VAL A 182 -13.11 22.73 7.21
C VAL A 182 -13.74 24.06 7.57
N THR A 183 -14.94 24.31 7.04
CA THR A 183 -15.80 25.42 7.45
C THR A 183 -17.11 24.87 7.97
N VAL A 184 -17.55 25.36 9.12
CA VAL A 184 -18.86 25.06 9.69
C VAL A 184 -19.66 26.36 9.68
N ASP A 185 -20.85 26.33 9.08
CA ASP A 185 -21.75 27.47 8.92
C ASP A 185 -23.13 27.13 9.50
N ASP A 186 -23.64 27.95 10.42
CA ASP A 186 -24.97 27.79 11.03
C ASP A 186 -26.05 28.65 10.36
N GLY A 187 -25.74 29.26 9.22
CA GLY A 187 -26.58 30.21 8.48
C GLY A 187 -26.59 31.63 9.06
N ILE A 188 -25.90 31.86 10.19
CA ILE A 188 -25.74 33.16 10.85
C ILE A 188 -24.28 33.60 10.81
N GLY A 189 -23.35 32.66 11.01
CA GLY A 189 -21.92 32.87 10.93
C GLY A 189 -21.17 31.59 10.60
N SER A 190 -19.99 31.76 10.02
CA SER A 190 -19.10 30.65 9.68
C SER A 190 -17.80 30.73 10.45
N CYS A 191 -17.29 29.55 10.83
CA CYS A 191 -15.98 29.37 11.43
C CYS A 191 -15.20 28.37 10.58
N SER A 192 -13.89 28.60 10.41
CA SER A 192 -13.03 27.71 9.64
C SER A 192 -11.78 27.33 10.43
N ASP A 193 -11.31 26.11 10.23
CA ASP A 193 -10.02 25.63 10.73
C ASP A 193 -9.27 24.89 9.61
N SER A 194 -7.94 24.74 9.75
CA SER A 194 -7.11 24.06 8.75
C SER A 194 -5.97 23.28 9.38
N VAL A 195 -5.62 22.16 8.75
CA VAL A 195 -4.52 21.28 9.14
C VAL A 195 -3.61 20.99 7.94
N ILE A 196 -2.31 20.93 8.17
CA ILE A 196 -1.32 20.49 7.17
C ILE A 196 -1.05 19.00 7.39
N VAL A 197 -1.31 18.19 6.38
CA VAL A 197 -0.92 16.77 6.32
C VAL A 197 0.39 16.70 5.54
N THR A 198 1.49 16.37 6.21
CA THR A 198 2.81 16.27 5.60
C THR A 198 3.05 14.88 5.02
N VAL A 199 3.52 14.83 3.78
CA VAL A 199 4.00 13.60 3.11
C VAL A 199 5.51 13.76 2.95
N SER A 200 6.28 12.85 3.55
CA SER A 200 7.74 12.78 3.45
C SER A 200 8.13 11.37 3.06
N ASP A 201 9.00 11.24 2.07
CA ASP A 201 9.56 9.94 1.70
C ASP A 201 10.57 9.48 2.75
N PRO A 202 10.70 8.16 2.99
CA PRO A 202 11.76 7.60 3.81
C PRO A 202 13.13 7.93 3.23
N GLN A 203 14.15 8.05 4.07
CA GLN A 203 15.52 8.36 3.66
C GLN A 203 16.48 7.43 4.40
N VAL A 204 17.07 6.48 3.69
CA VAL A 204 18.14 5.63 4.22
C VAL A 204 19.49 6.10 3.67
N ASN A 205 20.50 6.12 4.53
CA ASN A 205 21.88 6.45 4.17
C ASN A 205 22.82 5.61 5.03
N LEU A 206 23.44 4.61 4.41
CA LEU A 206 24.43 3.70 4.97
C LEU A 206 25.87 4.22 4.73
N GLY A 207 26.04 5.22 3.86
CA GLY A 207 27.33 5.75 3.41
C GLY A 207 27.97 4.93 2.28
N ASP A 208 29.03 5.47 1.66
CA ASP A 208 29.60 4.87 0.44
C ASP A 208 30.49 3.64 0.71
N THR A 209 31.41 3.75 1.69
CA THR A 209 32.34 2.67 2.06
C THR A 209 32.62 2.68 3.56
N LEU A 210 32.43 1.53 4.21
CA LEU A 210 32.76 1.35 5.63
C LEU A 210 33.81 0.25 5.82
N SER A 211 34.86 0.58 6.58
CA SER A 211 35.96 -0.36 6.88
C SER A 211 36.03 -0.64 8.38
N ALA A 212 36.14 -1.92 8.74
CA ALA A 212 36.29 -2.36 10.12
C ALA A 212 37.42 -3.39 10.28
N CYS A 213 38.09 -3.37 11.44
CA CYS A 213 39.02 -4.41 11.86
C CYS A 213 38.30 -5.37 12.82
N GLY A 214 38.39 -6.67 12.58
CA GLY A 214 37.73 -7.72 13.38
C GLY A 214 36.72 -8.53 12.57
N ASP A 215 35.83 -9.26 13.25
CA ASP A 215 34.98 -10.28 12.60
C ASP A 215 33.69 -9.70 11.99
N SER A 216 33.27 -8.49 12.38
CA SER A 216 32.02 -7.88 11.90
C SER A 216 31.96 -6.35 12.03
N LEU A 217 31.06 -5.75 11.26
CA LEU A 217 30.67 -4.34 11.33
C LEU A 217 29.14 -4.24 11.52
N LEU A 218 28.70 -3.42 12.47
CA LEU A 218 27.27 -3.11 12.64
C LEU A 218 26.83 -2.10 11.58
N LEU A 219 25.83 -2.46 10.78
CA LEU A 219 25.12 -1.55 9.87
C LEU A 219 23.78 -1.15 10.49
N ASP A 220 23.38 0.11 10.32
CA ASP A 220 22.14 0.68 10.86
C ASP A 220 21.41 1.46 9.75
N ALA A 221 20.20 1.02 9.40
CA ALA A 221 19.39 1.66 8.36
C ALA A 221 18.57 2.86 8.88
N GLY A 222 18.73 3.23 10.16
CA GLY A 222 18.06 4.36 10.79
C GLY A 222 16.74 3.99 11.49
N VAL A 223 16.37 4.77 12.49
CA VAL A 223 15.13 4.56 13.29
C VAL A 223 13.90 5.21 12.64
N GLY A 224 12.71 4.71 12.98
CA GLY A 224 11.44 5.36 12.67
C GLY A 224 10.70 4.81 11.45
N TYR A 225 11.16 3.68 10.92
CA TYR A 225 10.50 2.96 9.83
C TYR A 225 9.71 1.78 10.38
N ASN A 226 8.59 1.48 9.72
CA ASN A 226 7.76 0.31 10.04
C ASN A 226 8.15 -0.91 9.18
N TYR A 227 9.09 -0.73 8.26
CA TYR A 227 9.65 -1.77 7.39
C TYR A 227 11.16 -1.64 7.23
N TYR A 228 11.84 -2.79 7.27
CA TYR A 228 13.26 -2.97 6.99
C TYR A 228 13.45 -4.23 6.16
N SER A 229 14.32 -4.17 5.15
CA SER A 229 14.75 -5.34 4.38
C SER A 229 16.21 -5.19 3.98
N TRP A 230 17.04 -6.16 4.32
CA TRP A 230 18.45 -6.20 3.96
C TRP A 230 18.71 -7.15 2.79
N SER A 231 19.76 -6.89 2.00
CA SER A 231 20.22 -7.79 0.94
C SER A 231 20.62 -9.19 1.44
N THR A 232 20.83 -9.33 2.75
CA THR A 232 21.10 -10.60 3.43
C THR A 232 19.82 -11.37 3.82
N GLY A 233 18.64 -10.75 3.74
CA GLY A 233 17.32 -11.34 4.02
C GLY A 233 16.71 -10.94 5.39
N GLU A 234 17.46 -10.23 6.24
CA GLU A 234 17.01 -9.79 7.55
C GLU A 234 16.07 -8.57 7.47
N SER A 235 15.22 -8.42 8.49
CA SER A 235 14.20 -7.36 8.60
C SER A 235 14.34 -6.50 9.85
N THR A 236 15.53 -6.47 10.45
CA THR A 236 15.84 -5.67 11.64
C THR A 236 16.36 -4.28 11.24
N GLN A 237 16.24 -3.30 12.14
CA GLN A 237 16.83 -1.98 11.95
C GLN A 237 18.35 -2.04 11.69
N THR A 238 19.03 -2.95 12.38
CA THR A 238 20.48 -3.13 12.31
C THR A 238 20.85 -4.56 11.98
N ILE A 239 21.95 -4.77 11.25
CA ILE A 239 22.56 -6.08 11.01
C ILE A 239 24.07 -6.05 11.26
N TYR A 240 24.69 -7.22 11.41
CA TYR A 240 26.14 -7.35 11.41
C TYR A 240 26.61 -7.86 10.05
N ALA A 241 27.33 -7.02 9.31
CA ALA A 241 28.12 -7.47 8.17
C ALA A 241 29.31 -8.28 8.70
N THR A 242 29.42 -9.55 8.31
CA THR A 242 30.50 -10.48 8.73
C THR A 242 31.44 -10.86 7.59
N ALA A 243 31.18 -10.35 6.38
CA ALA A 243 32.03 -10.53 5.22
C ALA A 243 32.22 -9.20 4.48
N THR A 244 33.30 -9.13 3.71
CA THR A 244 33.52 -8.04 2.75
C THR A 244 32.58 -8.21 1.57
N GLY A 245 31.89 -7.14 1.18
CA GLY A 245 30.94 -7.13 0.06
C GLY A 245 29.95 -5.97 0.13
N ASP A 246 29.04 -5.94 -0.84
CA ASP A 246 27.97 -4.95 -0.90
C ASP A 246 26.78 -5.38 -0.03
N TYR A 247 26.28 -4.44 0.76
CA TYR A 247 25.09 -4.59 1.58
C TYR A 247 24.09 -3.51 1.21
N ALA A 248 22.83 -3.88 0.97
CA ALA A 248 21.77 -2.93 0.69
C ALA A 248 20.69 -3.00 1.78
N ALA A 249 20.16 -1.85 2.17
CA ALA A 249 19.00 -1.73 3.04
C ALA A 249 17.87 -0.98 2.35
N THR A 250 16.68 -1.55 2.39
CA THR A 250 15.44 -0.89 2.04
C THR A 250 14.65 -0.60 3.31
N VAL A 251 14.26 0.67 3.50
CA VAL A 251 13.41 1.09 4.62
C VAL A 251 12.14 1.73 4.10
N GLY A 252 11.07 1.69 4.88
CA GLY A 252 9.82 2.31 4.47
C GLY A 252 8.73 2.35 5.53
N ASP A 253 7.58 2.87 5.10
CA ASP A 253 6.35 2.82 5.88
C ASP A 253 5.41 1.75 5.32
N THR A 254 4.69 1.10 6.23
CA THR A 254 3.67 0.12 5.89
C THR A 254 2.30 0.71 6.12
N VAL A 255 1.38 0.42 5.20
CA VAL A 255 -0.03 0.71 5.36
C VAL A 255 -0.71 -0.61 5.73
N ALA A 256 -1.46 -0.57 6.83
CA ALA A 256 -2.29 -1.68 7.23
C ALA A 256 -3.30 -1.96 6.12
N VAL A 257 -3.28 -3.21 5.62
CA VAL A 257 -4.30 -3.69 4.70
C VAL A 257 -5.51 -4.09 5.54
N SER A 258 -6.72 -3.76 5.07
CA SER A 258 -7.92 -4.35 5.68
C SER A 258 -7.95 -5.82 5.29
N ASN A 259 -7.41 -6.67 6.16
CA ASN A 259 -7.46 -8.12 6.05
C ASN A 259 -7.90 -8.68 7.40
N ASN A 260 -9.19 -8.94 7.56
CA ASN A 260 -9.81 -9.28 8.84
C ASN A 260 -10.46 -10.66 8.83
N TYR A 261 -10.76 -11.21 7.64
CA TYR A 261 -11.46 -12.48 7.51
C TYR A 261 -10.81 -13.37 6.47
N SER A 262 -10.85 -14.68 6.72
CA SER A 262 -10.50 -15.71 5.74
C SER A 262 -11.52 -16.84 5.77
N LEU A 263 -11.35 -17.84 4.90
CA LEU A 263 -12.21 -19.02 4.86
C LEU A 263 -11.49 -20.27 5.39
N GLU A 264 -12.09 -20.93 6.38
CA GLU A 264 -11.68 -22.25 6.86
C GLU A 264 -12.49 -23.35 6.16
N PHE A 265 -11.80 -24.42 5.76
CA PHE A 265 -12.34 -25.64 5.16
C PHE A 265 -12.03 -26.83 6.06
N ASP A 266 -13.03 -27.67 6.31
CA ASP A 266 -12.99 -28.73 7.33
C ASP A 266 -12.45 -30.09 6.87
N GLY A 267 -12.03 -30.22 5.61
CA GLY A 267 -11.55 -31.48 5.03
C GLY A 267 -12.65 -32.52 4.77
N VAL A 268 -13.93 -32.19 4.90
CA VAL A 268 -15.04 -33.15 4.77
C VAL A 268 -15.92 -32.85 3.57
N ASP A 269 -16.52 -31.66 3.51
CA ASP A 269 -17.43 -31.28 2.42
C ASP A 269 -17.44 -29.78 2.07
N GLY A 270 -16.57 -28.98 2.71
CA GLY A 270 -16.45 -27.55 2.46
C GLY A 270 -15.99 -27.22 1.03
N MET A 271 -16.74 -26.38 0.33
CA MET A 271 -16.33 -25.82 -0.96
C MET A 271 -16.93 -24.44 -1.25
N VAL A 272 -16.21 -23.66 -2.04
CA VAL A 272 -16.72 -22.43 -2.68
C VAL A 272 -16.89 -22.70 -4.16
N ASN A 273 -18.12 -22.66 -4.68
CA ASN A 273 -18.40 -22.87 -6.10
C ASN A 273 -18.67 -21.54 -6.81
N VAL A 274 -17.76 -21.17 -7.71
CA VAL A 274 -17.90 -20.05 -8.63
C VAL A 274 -18.54 -20.55 -9.94
N PRO A 275 -19.67 -20.00 -10.38
CA PRO A 275 -20.33 -20.41 -11.61
C PRO A 275 -19.42 -20.32 -12.84
N GLN A 276 -19.71 -21.14 -13.84
CA GLN A 276 -18.97 -21.15 -15.10
C GLN A 276 -18.97 -19.75 -15.77
N ASP A 277 -17.79 -19.26 -16.11
CA ASP A 277 -17.58 -18.06 -16.93
C ASP A 277 -16.45 -18.28 -17.95
N ASN A 278 -16.55 -17.67 -19.14
CA ASN A 278 -15.51 -17.77 -20.15
C ASN A 278 -14.22 -17.03 -19.76
N THR A 279 -14.26 -16.03 -18.87
CA THR A 279 -13.06 -15.32 -18.40
C THR A 279 -12.14 -16.21 -17.56
N LEU A 280 -12.69 -17.26 -16.95
CA LEU A 280 -11.96 -18.22 -16.10
C LEU A 280 -11.32 -19.37 -16.90
N LYS A 281 -11.67 -19.50 -18.19
CA LYS A 281 -11.12 -20.51 -19.10
C LYS A 281 -9.76 -20.08 -19.67
N LEU A 282 -8.72 -20.27 -18.88
CA LEU A 282 -7.36 -19.84 -19.21
C LEU A 282 -6.53 -20.96 -19.86
N LEU A 283 -6.38 -20.90 -21.18
CA LEU A 283 -5.50 -21.80 -21.95
C LEU A 283 -4.10 -21.20 -22.26
N GLY A 284 -3.97 -19.89 -22.15
CA GLY A 284 -2.71 -19.16 -22.34
C GLY A 284 -1.91 -19.05 -21.05
N ASP A 285 -1.24 -17.93 -20.86
CA ASP A 285 -0.58 -17.65 -19.59
C ASP A 285 -1.59 -17.60 -18.44
N LEU A 286 -1.13 -18.01 -17.26
CA LEU A 286 -1.95 -18.08 -16.06
C LEU A 286 -1.08 -17.73 -14.87
N THR A 287 -1.56 -16.84 -14.00
CA THR A 287 -1.05 -16.72 -12.64
C THR A 287 -2.17 -16.98 -11.65
N ILE A 288 -1.91 -17.86 -10.68
CA ILE A 288 -2.77 -18.08 -9.51
C ILE A 288 -2.01 -17.55 -8.31
N MET A 289 -2.60 -16.63 -7.55
CA MET A 289 -2.07 -16.22 -6.25
C MET A 289 -3.09 -16.50 -5.15
N MET A 290 -2.63 -16.84 -3.96
CA MET A 290 -3.46 -17.06 -2.78
C MET A 290 -2.62 -17.00 -1.52
N ASP A 291 -3.26 -16.70 -0.39
CA ASP A 291 -2.75 -17.02 0.92
C ASP A 291 -3.35 -18.36 1.38
N ILE A 292 -2.51 -19.21 1.97
CA ILE A 292 -2.92 -20.56 2.40
C ILE A 292 -2.29 -20.91 3.74
N ASN A 293 -3.07 -21.58 4.59
CA ASN A 293 -2.59 -22.22 5.81
C ASN A 293 -3.06 -23.67 5.85
N ILE A 294 -2.10 -24.60 5.82
CA ILE A 294 -2.36 -26.03 5.93
C ILE A 294 -1.94 -26.51 7.32
N PRO A 295 -2.86 -26.95 8.19
CA PRO A 295 -2.53 -27.32 9.55
C PRO A 295 -1.68 -28.59 9.61
N ASN A 296 -2.03 -29.61 8.82
CA ASN A 296 -1.38 -30.93 8.81
C ASN A 296 -1.37 -31.55 7.41
N THR A 297 -0.54 -32.58 7.21
CA THR A 297 -0.65 -33.42 6.02
C THR A 297 -1.91 -34.29 6.09
N SER A 298 -2.55 -34.50 4.94
CA SER A 298 -3.75 -35.34 4.81
C SER A 298 -3.42 -36.69 4.17
N PRO A 299 -4.03 -37.81 4.60
CA PRO A 299 -3.91 -39.09 3.92
C PRO A 299 -4.67 -39.14 2.58
N ASP A 300 -5.50 -38.14 2.30
CA ASP A 300 -6.17 -37.92 1.01
C ASP A 300 -5.61 -36.66 0.34
N TRP A 301 -6.06 -36.36 -0.88
CA TRP A 301 -5.70 -35.14 -1.59
C TRP A 301 -6.26 -33.90 -0.89
N ASN A 302 -5.54 -32.79 -0.97
CA ASN A 302 -6.11 -31.47 -0.63
C ASN A 302 -6.26 -30.69 -1.95
N HIS A 303 -7.48 -30.66 -2.51
CA HIS A 303 -7.76 -29.85 -3.70
C HIS A 303 -7.97 -28.39 -3.28
N VAL A 304 -7.08 -27.50 -3.72
CA VAL A 304 -7.10 -26.10 -3.29
C VAL A 304 -7.95 -25.26 -4.23
N ILE A 305 -7.66 -25.33 -5.53
CA ILE A 305 -8.39 -24.61 -6.59
C ILE A 305 -8.51 -25.50 -7.81
N SER A 306 -9.67 -25.52 -8.46
CA SER A 306 -9.89 -26.26 -9.69
C SER A 306 -10.87 -25.55 -10.61
N HIS A 307 -10.62 -25.62 -11.92
CA HIS A 307 -11.52 -25.08 -12.93
C HIS A 307 -11.77 -26.09 -14.04
N GLY A 308 -13.03 -26.32 -14.37
CA GLY A 308 -13.44 -27.17 -15.49
C GLY A 308 -14.63 -28.06 -15.14
N VAL A 309 -14.76 -29.18 -15.84
CA VAL A 309 -15.85 -30.14 -15.63
C VAL A 309 -15.27 -31.48 -15.25
N PHE A 310 -15.58 -31.93 -14.04
CA PHE A 310 -15.29 -33.29 -13.58
C PHE A 310 -16.59 -34.09 -13.45
N SER A 311 -16.58 -35.30 -13.99
CA SER A 311 -17.65 -36.28 -13.97
C SER A 311 -17.04 -37.67 -13.72
N PRO A 312 -17.28 -38.31 -12.58
CA PRO A 312 -16.69 -39.62 -12.24
C PRO A 312 -17.14 -40.77 -13.17
N THR A 313 -17.94 -40.49 -14.20
CA THR A 313 -18.50 -41.46 -15.15
C THR A 313 -18.26 -41.12 -16.62
N ASP A 314 -17.66 -39.97 -16.95
CA ASP A 314 -17.46 -39.53 -18.34
C ASP A 314 -15.95 -39.50 -18.69
N PRO A 315 -15.48 -40.30 -19.65
CA PRO A 315 -14.08 -40.26 -20.10
C PRO A 315 -13.69 -38.95 -20.84
N LEU A 316 -14.64 -38.02 -21.06
CA LEU A 316 -14.39 -36.67 -21.56
C LEU A 316 -14.12 -35.66 -20.43
N ASP A 317 -13.86 -36.11 -19.19
CA ASP A 317 -13.45 -35.29 -18.06
C ASP A 317 -12.36 -34.30 -18.43
N ASN A 318 -12.56 -33.03 -18.10
CA ASN A 318 -11.80 -31.96 -18.72
C ASN A 318 -11.57 -30.80 -17.75
N LEU A 319 -10.79 -31.04 -16.70
CA LEU A 319 -10.32 -29.96 -15.82
C LEU A 319 -9.30 -29.12 -16.57
N ASN A 320 -9.61 -27.85 -16.80
CA ASN A 320 -8.76 -26.92 -17.52
C ASN A 320 -7.41 -26.74 -16.80
N TYR A 321 -7.47 -26.44 -15.50
CA TYR A 321 -6.34 -26.39 -14.59
C TYR A 321 -6.81 -26.65 -13.16
N PHE A 322 -5.90 -27.14 -12.34
CA PHE A 322 -6.12 -27.25 -10.90
C PHE A 322 -4.80 -27.25 -10.13
N PHE A 323 -4.88 -26.87 -8.86
CA PHE A 323 -3.78 -26.89 -7.92
C PHE A 323 -4.19 -27.62 -6.65
N GLN A 324 -3.30 -28.49 -6.18
CA GLN A 324 -3.57 -29.42 -5.10
C GLN A 324 -2.29 -29.80 -4.34
N ILE A 325 -2.48 -30.34 -3.14
CA ILE A 325 -1.41 -30.92 -2.33
C ILE A 325 -1.59 -32.45 -2.30
N PRO A 326 -0.57 -33.24 -2.66
CA PRO A 326 -0.66 -34.71 -2.68
C PRO A 326 -0.83 -35.34 -1.29
N PRO A 327 -1.37 -36.57 -1.21
CA PRO A 327 -1.52 -37.28 0.05
C PRO A 327 -0.19 -37.49 0.79
N ASN A 328 -0.19 -37.19 2.08
CA ASN A 328 0.92 -37.34 3.02
C ASN A 328 2.16 -36.51 2.65
N THR A 329 2.00 -35.45 1.85
CA THR A 329 3.09 -34.52 1.52
C THR A 329 2.70 -33.08 1.80
N THR A 330 3.67 -32.19 1.61
CA THR A 330 3.51 -30.73 1.60
C THR A 330 3.96 -30.16 0.25
N ASP A 331 4.00 -31.00 -0.78
CA ASP A 331 4.45 -30.63 -2.12
C ASP A 331 3.35 -29.86 -2.84
N LEU A 332 3.75 -28.92 -3.68
CA LEU A 332 2.83 -28.09 -4.44
C LEU A 332 2.65 -28.68 -5.84
N MET A 333 1.44 -29.10 -6.19
CA MET A 333 1.17 -29.75 -7.48
C MET A 333 0.21 -28.91 -8.33
N TYR A 334 0.73 -28.38 -9.42
CA TYR A 334 -0.05 -27.72 -10.47
C TYR A 334 -0.32 -28.71 -11.61
N VAL A 335 -1.52 -28.67 -12.16
CA VAL A 335 -1.94 -29.55 -13.25
C VAL A 335 -2.72 -28.76 -14.29
N HIS A 336 -2.44 -29.02 -15.56
CA HIS A 336 -3.28 -28.56 -16.67
C HIS A 336 -3.59 -29.70 -17.63
N GLU A 337 -4.66 -29.52 -18.38
CA GLU A 337 -5.02 -30.46 -19.43
C GLU A 337 -4.46 -30.04 -20.78
N TYR A 338 -4.00 -31.02 -21.56
CA TYR A 338 -3.42 -30.78 -22.89
C TYR A 338 -4.09 -31.61 -24.00
N SER A 339 -4.98 -32.54 -23.64
CA SER A 339 -5.79 -33.33 -24.55
C SER A 339 -6.99 -33.85 -23.77
N THR A 340 -8.09 -34.16 -24.44
CA THR A 340 -9.33 -34.65 -23.81
C THR A 340 -9.07 -35.80 -22.82
N GLY A 341 -9.28 -35.53 -21.53
CA GLY A 341 -9.09 -36.48 -20.43
C GLY A 341 -7.63 -36.77 -20.08
N ILE A 342 -6.67 -35.96 -20.54
CA ILE A 342 -5.24 -36.17 -20.30
C ILE A 342 -4.57 -34.92 -19.73
N ASN A 343 -3.99 -35.10 -18.55
CA ASN A 343 -3.39 -34.05 -17.75
C ASN A 343 -1.86 -34.13 -17.76
N GLU A 344 -1.20 -32.98 -17.74
CA GLU A 344 0.22 -32.85 -17.43
C GLU A 344 0.36 -32.27 -16.02
N GLN A 345 1.13 -32.97 -15.19
CA GLN A 345 1.36 -32.64 -13.80
C GLN A 345 2.75 -32.03 -13.64
N ILE A 346 2.81 -30.93 -12.89
CA ILE A 346 4.04 -30.25 -12.50
C ILE A 346 4.07 -30.15 -10.98
N THR A 347 5.17 -30.59 -10.36
CA THR A 347 5.30 -30.66 -8.91
C THR A 347 6.54 -29.89 -8.45
N CYS A 348 6.35 -28.97 -7.52
CA CYS A 348 7.40 -28.35 -6.74
C CYS A 348 7.57 -29.13 -5.43
N THR A 349 8.78 -29.62 -5.19
CA THR A 349 9.13 -30.39 -3.99
C THR A 349 9.71 -29.53 -2.86
N VAL A 350 9.68 -28.21 -3.01
CA VAL A 350 9.97 -27.31 -1.90
C VAL A 350 8.74 -27.34 -0.98
N PRO A 351 8.87 -27.88 0.24
CA PRO A 351 7.71 -28.15 1.08
C PRO A 351 7.08 -26.86 1.60
N LEU A 352 5.75 -26.77 1.53
CA LEU A 352 4.97 -25.77 2.25
C LEU A 352 5.15 -25.97 3.76
N GLN A 353 5.36 -24.89 4.50
CA GLN A 353 5.41 -24.93 5.95
C GLN A 353 3.99 -25.14 6.52
N LEU A 354 3.84 -26.08 7.44
CA LEU A 354 2.55 -26.40 8.05
C LEU A 354 2.23 -25.47 9.23
N SER A 355 0.94 -25.32 9.54
CA SER A 355 0.42 -24.56 10.68
C SER A 355 0.85 -23.09 10.70
N GLN A 356 1.05 -22.49 9.53
CA GLN A 356 1.27 -21.07 9.35
C GLN A 356 0.73 -20.61 7.99
N TRP A 357 0.37 -19.33 7.90
CA TRP A 357 0.03 -18.70 6.63
C TRP A 357 1.25 -18.61 5.72
N SER A 358 1.02 -18.78 4.43
CA SER A 358 2.00 -18.48 3.39
C SER A 358 1.32 -17.90 2.16
N HIS A 359 1.96 -16.90 1.54
CA HIS A 359 1.56 -16.39 0.24
C HIS A 359 2.17 -17.25 -0.88
N LEU A 360 1.34 -17.80 -1.74
CA LEU A 360 1.74 -18.60 -2.89
C LEU A 360 1.41 -17.91 -4.21
N ALA A 361 2.35 -17.98 -5.16
CA ALA A 361 2.06 -17.69 -6.56
C ALA A 361 2.53 -18.82 -7.48
N ILE A 362 1.67 -19.21 -8.42
CA ILE A 362 1.93 -20.24 -9.43
C ILE A 362 1.77 -19.58 -10.79
N VAL A 363 2.86 -19.52 -11.56
CA VAL A 363 2.92 -18.81 -12.85
C VAL A 363 3.17 -19.78 -13.97
N ARG A 364 2.18 -20.00 -14.83
CA ARG A 364 2.33 -20.71 -16.11
C ARG A 364 2.64 -19.72 -17.22
N ASP A 365 3.84 -19.84 -17.78
CA ASP A 365 4.30 -19.12 -18.97
C ASP A 365 4.28 -20.07 -20.17
N THR A 366 3.38 -19.78 -21.11
CA THR A 366 3.18 -20.61 -22.31
C THR A 366 4.18 -20.36 -23.41
N THR A 367 4.84 -19.20 -23.40
CA THR A 367 5.91 -18.86 -24.35
C THR A 367 7.16 -19.68 -24.04
N ASN A 368 7.54 -19.73 -22.76
CA ASN A 368 8.72 -20.46 -22.28
C ASN A 368 8.42 -21.90 -21.88
N LYS A 369 7.14 -22.31 -21.89
CA LYS A 369 6.65 -23.63 -21.43
C LYS A 369 7.17 -23.98 -20.03
N SER A 370 6.94 -23.07 -19.09
CA SER A 370 7.38 -23.22 -17.70
C SER A 370 6.27 -22.94 -16.70
N VAL A 371 6.37 -23.58 -15.53
CA VAL A 371 5.60 -23.24 -14.34
C VAL A 371 6.59 -22.83 -13.25
N LYS A 372 6.42 -21.63 -12.71
CA LYS A 372 7.21 -21.09 -11.61
C LYS A 372 6.39 -21.07 -10.33
N PHE A 373 7.03 -21.41 -9.22
CA PHE A 373 6.43 -21.40 -7.89
C PHE A 373 7.13 -20.35 -7.04
N TYR A 374 6.35 -19.51 -6.38
CA TYR A 374 6.82 -18.50 -5.46
C TYR A 374 6.18 -18.71 -4.08
N ILE A 375 6.98 -18.53 -3.03
CA ILE A 375 6.53 -18.54 -1.63
C ILE A 375 7.03 -17.23 -1.02
N GLU A 376 6.14 -16.44 -0.41
CA GLU A 376 6.44 -15.10 0.12
C GLU A 376 7.07 -14.15 -0.91
N GLY A 377 6.63 -14.23 -2.18
CA GLY A 377 7.21 -13.43 -3.27
C GLY A 377 8.56 -13.93 -3.79
N ILE A 378 9.19 -14.91 -3.14
CA ILE A 378 10.49 -15.48 -3.53
C ILE A 378 10.29 -16.67 -4.47
N LEU A 379 11.00 -16.68 -5.61
CA LEU A 379 11.01 -17.82 -6.52
C LEU A 379 11.66 -19.04 -5.86
N VAL A 380 10.89 -20.10 -5.62
CA VAL A 380 11.39 -21.33 -4.98
C VAL A 380 11.68 -22.45 -5.97
N ASP A 381 10.97 -22.48 -7.12
CA ASP A 381 11.16 -23.51 -8.13
C ASP A 381 10.74 -23.04 -9.53
N THR A 382 11.37 -23.61 -10.56
CA THR A 382 10.98 -23.46 -11.97
C THR A 382 11.02 -24.82 -12.64
N GLN A 383 9.85 -25.26 -13.08
CA GLN A 383 9.69 -26.52 -13.80
C GLN A 383 9.30 -26.25 -15.25
N THR A 384 9.77 -27.10 -16.18
CA THR A 384 9.35 -27.04 -17.58
C THR A 384 8.26 -28.07 -17.84
N TYR A 385 7.41 -27.80 -18.82
CA TYR A 385 6.40 -28.74 -19.29
C TYR A 385 6.46 -28.89 -20.81
N ILE A 386 5.93 -30.01 -21.32
CA ILE A 386 6.09 -30.37 -22.73
C ILE A 386 4.83 -29.99 -23.51
N ASN A 387 3.65 -30.32 -22.97
CA ASN A 387 2.39 -30.25 -23.67
C ASN A 387 1.67 -28.94 -23.35
N HIS A 388 1.26 -28.24 -24.41
CA HIS A 388 0.59 -26.96 -24.27
C HIS A 388 -0.81 -27.16 -23.65
N PRO A 389 -1.25 -26.30 -22.72
CA PRO A 389 -2.60 -26.37 -22.19
C PRO A 389 -3.62 -26.20 -23.32
N GLU A 390 -4.40 -27.23 -23.57
CA GLU A 390 -5.33 -27.28 -24.70
C GLU A 390 -6.55 -28.09 -24.30
N ASN A 391 -7.66 -27.81 -25.00
CA ASN A 391 -8.90 -28.57 -24.92
C ASN A 391 -9.65 -28.55 -23.58
N GLY A 392 -9.07 -28.05 -22.48
CA GLY A 392 -9.72 -27.84 -21.16
C GLY A 392 -11.20 -27.43 -21.23
N ALA A 393 -12.12 -28.04 -20.48
CA ALA A 393 -13.53 -27.63 -20.52
C ALA A 393 -13.68 -26.27 -19.87
N ASN A 394 -14.75 -25.57 -20.28
CA ASN A 394 -15.22 -24.45 -19.51
C ASN A 394 -16.28 -24.96 -18.53
N GLY A 395 -16.01 -24.88 -17.24
CA GLY A 395 -16.92 -25.31 -16.20
C GLY A 395 -16.84 -24.38 -15.01
N SER A 396 -17.33 -24.82 -13.85
CA SER A 396 -17.22 -24.02 -12.63
C SER A 396 -15.75 -23.91 -12.18
N LEU A 397 -15.44 -22.81 -11.49
CA LEU A 397 -14.25 -22.70 -10.64
C LEU A 397 -14.65 -23.10 -9.22
N SER A 398 -13.76 -23.79 -8.51
CA SER A 398 -14.01 -24.23 -7.14
C SER A 398 -12.80 -24.04 -6.25
N PHE A 399 -13.04 -23.62 -5.01
CA PHE A 399 -12.05 -23.59 -3.93
C PHE A 399 -12.37 -24.68 -2.91
N GLY A 400 -11.33 -25.38 -2.45
CA GLY A 400 -11.43 -26.45 -1.44
C GLY A 400 -11.86 -27.82 -1.98
N ASN A 401 -12.11 -27.95 -3.29
CA ASN A 401 -12.67 -29.15 -3.90
C ASN A 401 -12.50 -29.15 -5.44
N ILE A 402 -12.56 -30.33 -6.06
CA ILE A 402 -12.89 -30.51 -7.49
C ILE A 402 -14.39 -30.72 -7.63
N VAL A 403 -15.09 -29.85 -8.38
CA VAL A 403 -16.56 -29.90 -8.50
C VAL A 403 -17.05 -31.29 -8.92
N ASN A 404 -18.03 -31.85 -8.21
CA ASN A 404 -18.55 -33.22 -8.35
C ASN A 404 -17.59 -34.36 -7.93
N SER A 405 -16.38 -34.07 -7.46
CA SER A 405 -15.56 -35.05 -6.73
C SER A 405 -16.14 -35.25 -5.33
N THR A 406 -16.17 -36.51 -4.88
CA THR A 406 -16.53 -36.87 -3.50
C THR A 406 -15.32 -37.09 -2.61
N ASN A 407 -14.10 -36.89 -3.14
CA ASN A 407 -12.84 -37.11 -2.44
C ASN A 407 -11.96 -35.85 -2.55
N GLY A 408 -10.98 -35.74 -1.65
CA GLY A 408 -9.93 -34.73 -1.73
C GLY A 408 -10.33 -33.31 -1.30
N TYR A 409 -11.21 -33.18 -0.29
CA TYR A 409 -11.59 -31.88 0.26
C TYR A 409 -10.43 -31.24 1.03
N LEU A 410 -10.28 -29.92 0.90
CA LEU A 410 -9.27 -29.17 1.61
C LEU A 410 -9.54 -29.16 3.12
N ASP A 411 -8.54 -29.59 3.91
CA ASP A 411 -8.43 -29.30 5.34
C ASP A 411 -7.40 -28.17 5.53
N GLY A 412 -7.89 -26.95 5.78
CA GLY A 412 -7.05 -25.76 5.88
C GLY A 412 -7.79 -24.46 5.68
N SER A 413 -7.04 -23.36 5.59
CA SER A 413 -7.60 -22.01 5.41
C SER A 413 -7.06 -21.36 4.14
N LEU A 414 -7.91 -20.58 3.47
CA LEU A 414 -7.57 -19.81 2.27
C LEU A 414 -7.97 -18.36 2.44
N ASP A 415 -7.15 -17.49 1.86
CA ASP A 415 -7.37 -16.05 1.80
C ASP A 415 -6.82 -15.47 0.47
N ASN A 416 -7.29 -14.29 0.08
CA ASN A 416 -6.76 -13.49 -1.04
C ASN A 416 -6.49 -14.24 -2.35
N ILE A 417 -7.46 -15.02 -2.83
CA ILE A 417 -7.32 -15.76 -4.08
C ILE A 417 -7.48 -14.82 -5.27
N SER A 418 -6.49 -14.78 -6.16
CA SER A 418 -6.58 -14.06 -7.43
C SER A 418 -6.14 -14.90 -8.63
N LEU A 419 -6.80 -14.68 -9.75
CA LEU A 419 -6.53 -15.33 -11.03
C LEU A 419 -6.20 -14.30 -12.10
N TRP A 420 -5.18 -14.60 -12.90
CA TRP A 420 -4.66 -13.70 -13.93
C TRP A 420 -4.48 -14.44 -15.24
N ASN A 421 -4.82 -13.79 -16.36
CA ASN A 421 -4.61 -14.30 -17.71
C ASN A 421 -3.25 -13.91 -18.32
N VAL A 422 -2.30 -13.53 -17.46
CA VAL A 422 -0.93 -13.14 -17.79
C VAL A 422 0.05 -13.90 -16.90
N ALA A 423 1.27 -14.11 -17.38
CA ALA A 423 2.37 -14.59 -16.56
C ALA A 423 3.01 -13.38 -15.86
N LEU A 424 2.69 -13.18 -14.57
CA LEU A 424 3.24 -12.06 -13.80
C LEU A 424 4.76 -12.19 -13.64
N ASP A 425 5.46 -11.06 -13.66
CA ASP A 425 6.88 -11.00 -13.36
C ASP A 425 7.15 -11.07 -11.84
N SER A 426 8.40 -11.34 -11.46
CA SER A 426 8.77 -11.49 -10.05
C SER A 426 8.56 -10.21 -9.24
N ILE A 427 8.64 -9.04 -9.87
CA ILE A 427 8.43 -7.75 -9.19
C ILE A 427 6.95 -7.61 -8.82
N SER A 428 6.05 -7.91 -9.75
CA SER A 428 4.62 -7.88 -9.52
C SER A 428 4.22 -8.89 -8.44
N ILE A 429 4.77 -10.09 -8.47
CA ILE A 429 4.48 -11.15 -7.48
C ILE A 429 4.98 -10.74 -6.09
N ASP A 430 6.20 -10.23 -5.98
CA ASP A 430 6.75 -9.71 -4.73
C ASP A 430 5.94 -8.50 -4.21
N ASN A 431 5.41 -7.66 -5.09
CA ASN A 431 4.51 -6.58 -4.68
C ASN A 431 3.17 -7.14 -4.15
N TYR A 432 2.53 -8.06 -4.87
CA TYR A 432 1.22 -8.59 -4.50
C TYR A 432 1.24 -9.57 -3.32
N SER A 433 2.40 -10.16 -2.99
CA SER A 433 2.56 -10.95 -1.77
C SER A 433 2.47 -10.12 -0.49
N ARG A 434 2.73 -8.81 -0.60
CA ARG A 434 2.70 -7.85 0.50
C ARG A 434 1.49 -6.93 0.44
N CYS A 435 1.17 -6.48 -0.78
CA CYS A 435 0.09 -5.53 -1.02
C CYS A 435 -0.93 -6.08 -1.99
N LEU A 436 -2.08 -6.43 -1.45
CA LEU A 436 -3.16 -7.07 -2.19
C LEU A 436 -3.62 -6.25 -3.41
N PRO A 437 -4.02 -6.92 -4.51
CA PRO A 437 -4.64 -6.24 -5.63
C PRO A 437 -5.96 -5.59 -5.23
N VAL A 438 -6.43 -4.62 -6.00
CA VAL A 438 -7.73 -3.95 -5.82
C VAL A 438 -8.81 -4.44 -6.79
N GLY A 439 -8.46 -5.31 -7.76
CA GLY A 439 -9.41 -5.97 -8.66
C GLY A 439 -9.57 -5.29 -10.03
N ASN A 440 -8.78 -4.27 -10.35
CA ASN A 440 -8.84 -3.54 -11.62
C ASN A 440 -7.54 -3.59 -12.43
N GLU A 441 -6.58 -4.39 -11.99
CA GLU A 441 -5.29 -4.54 -12.60
C GLU A 441 -5.37 -5.16 -14.00
N VAL A 442 -4.41 -4.83 -14.85
CA VAL A 442 -4.35 -5.41 -16.19
C VAL A 442 -4.08 -6.91 -16.09
N GLY A 443 -5.02 -7.70 -16.62
CA GLY A 443 -4.90 -9.15 -16.70
C GLY A 443 -5.51 -9.93 -15.54
N ILE A 444 -5.98 -9.27 -14.48
CA ILE A 444 -6.75 -9.94 -13.42
C ILE A 444 -8.13 -10.34 -13.95
N VAL A 445 -8.55 -11.58 -13.71
CA VAL A 445 -9.83 -12.13 -14.20
C VAL A 445 -10.78 -12.57 -13.08
N GLY A 446 -10.29 -12.67 -11.85
CA GLY A 446 -11.10 -12.86 -10.64
C GLY A 446 -10.26 -12.59 -9.39
N TYR A 447 -10.87 -12.00 -8.37
CA TYR A 447 -10.22 -11.70 -7.10
C TYR A 447 -11.21 -11.81 -5.94
N TRP A 448 -10.94 -12.72 -5.00
CA TRP A 448 -11.74 -12.96 -3.81
C TRP A 448 -10.86 -12.79 -2.57
N ASN A 449 -11.08 -11.72 -1.81
CA ASN A 449 -10.30 -11.37 -0.63
C ASN A 449 -10.97 -11.75 0.70
N PHE A 450 -12.17 -12.33 0.64
CA PHE A 450 -12.91 -12.85 1.79
C PHE A 450 -13.20 -11.85 2.92
N GLU A 451 -13.19 -10.55 2.65
CA GLU A 451 -13.47 -9.51 3.65
C GLU A 451 -14.97 -9.33 3.96
N GLU A 452 -15.87 -10.15 3.41
CA GLU A 452 -17.30 -10.10 3.75
C GLU A 452 -17.58 -10.58 5.18
N GLY A 453 -16.79 -11.53 5.69
CA GLY A 453 -16.82 -12.05 7.06
C GLY A 453 -18.14 -12.74 7.50
N THR A 454 -19.16 -12.73 6.65
CA THR A 454 -20.50 -13.27 6.94
C THR A 454 -21.23 -13.64 5.65
N GLY A 455 -22.30 -14.44 5.78
CA GLY A 455 -23.13 -14.85 4.65
C GLY A 455 -22.61 -16.11 3.95
N VAL A 456 -23.10 -16.37 2.74
CA VAL A 456 -22.87 -17.61 1.99
C VAL A 456 -22.28 -17.35 0.60
N SER A 457 -21.68 -16.18 0.37
CA SER A 457 -21.10 -15.83 -0.91
C SER A 457 -19.79 -15.09 -0.74
N ALA A 458 -18.77 -15.49 -1.49
CA ALA A 458 -17.53 -14.75 -1.68
C ALA A 458 -17.67 -13.89 -2.94
N GLN A 459 -17.49 -12.58 -2.83
CA GLN A 459 -17.59 -11.65 -3.95
C GLN A 459 -16.29 -11.64 -4.74
N ASP A 460 -16.42 -11.61 -6.07
CA ASP A 460 -15.33 -11.26 -6.98
C ASP A 460 -15.26 -9.73 -7.06
N LEU A 461 -14.14 -9.15 -6.64
CA LEU A 461 -13.88 -7.71 -6.63
C LEU A 461 -13.52 -7.15 -8.02
N THR A 462 -13.35 -8.01 -9.03
CA THR A 462 -13.14 -7.56 -10.40
C THR A 462 -14.46 -7.16 -11.08
N SER A 463 -14.35 -6.49 -12.23
CA SER A 463 -15.52 -6.16 -13.05
C SER A 463 -16.22 -7.40 -13.65
N ASN A 464 -15.65 -8.60 -13.53
CA ASN A 464 -16.25 -9.83 -14.06
C ASN A 464 -17.34 -10.39 -13.14
N ALA A 465 -17.33 -10.03 -11.85
CA ALA A 465 -18.34 -10.45 -10.87
C ALA A 465 -18.57 -11.97 -10.81
N ASN A 466 -17.49 -12.75 -10.91
CA ASN A 466 -17.48 -14.21 -10.76
C ASN A 466 -17.69 -14.64 -9.30
N ASN A 467 -18.79 -14.23 -8.69
CA ASN A 467 -19.05 -14.48 -7.26
C ASN A 467 -19.16 -15.99 -6.96
N GLY A 468 -18.52 -16.44 -5.88
CA GLY A 468 -18.59 -17.81 -5.38
C GLY A 468 -19.70 -18.00 -4.35
N GLY A 469 -20.35 -19.16 -4.37
CA GLY A 469 -21.26 -19.60 -3.30
C GLY A 469 -20.57 -20.57 -2.34
N LEU A 470 -20.64 -20.29 -1.04
CA LEU A 470 -20.11 -21.15 0.02
C LEU A 470 -21.10 -22.28 0.34
N SER A 471 -20.60 -23.49 0.55
CA SER A 471 -21.41 -24.66 0.93
C SER A 471 -20.58 -25.68 1.71
N GLY A 472 -21.26 -26.57 2.45
CA GLY A 472 -20.60 -27.56 3.30
C GLY A 472 -19.92 -26.93 4.52
N GLY A 473 -18.85 -27.55 4.99
CA GLY A 473 -18.01 -27.13 6.12
C GLY A 473 -17.09 -25.94 5.87
N VAL A 474 -17.52 -24.94 5.08
CA VAL A 474 -16.81 -23.67 4.91
C VAL A 474 -17.30 -22.67 5.95
N SER A 475 -16.37 -21.99 6.64
CA SER A 475 -16.73 -20.94 7.60
C SER A 475 -15.81 -19.74 7.54
N TRP A 476 -16.35 -18.57 7.88
CA TRP A 476 -15.58 -17.33 8.05
C TRP A 476 -14.84 -17.37 9.38
N ILE A 477 -13.54 -17.11 9.35
CA ILE A 477 -12.67 -17.02 10.53
C ILE A 477 -11.91 -15.70 10.52
N THR A 478 -11.38 -15.30 11.68
CA THR A 478 -10.58 -14.07 11.83
C THR A 478 -9.08 -14.33 11.88
N ASP A 479 -8.66 -15.59 11.79
CA ASP A 479 -7.25 -15.92 11.56
C ASP A 479 -6.97 -15.68 10.08
N VAL A 480 -5.99 -14.84 9.79
CA VAL A 480 -5.72 -14.27 8.46
C VAL A 480 -4.22 -14.17 8.24
N HIS A 481 -3.81 -14.14 6.97
CA HIS A 481 -2.43 -13.85 6.65
C HIS A 481 -2.10 -12.39 7.02
N ASN A 482 -1.04 -12.18 7.80
CA ASN A 482 -0.61 -10.84 8.20
C ASN A 482 0.10 -10.14 7.03
N GLN A 483 -0.66 -9.37 6.26
CA GLN A 483 -0.15 -8.59 5.14
C GLN A 483 -0.04 -7.11 5.47
N VAL A 484 0.98 -6.48 4.90
CA VAL A 484 1.26 -5.06 5.03
C VAL A 484 1.69 -4.51 3.68
N CYS A 485 0.94 -3.54 3.17
CA CYS A 485 1.31 -2.84 1.94
C CYS A 485 2.49 -1.92 2.22
N LEU A 486 3.49 -1.92 1.35
CA LEU A 486 4.52 -0.87 1.36
C LEU A 486 3.93 0.40 0.73
N SER A 487 4.00 1.52 1.45
CA SER A 487 3.55 2.81 0.92
C SER A 487 4.67 3.53 0.18
N CYS A 488 5.76 3.79 0.89
CA CYS A 488 6.93 4.46 0.38
C CYS A 488 8.17 3.76 0.92
N THR A 489 9.16 3.55 0.05
CA THR A 489 10.44 2.93 0.41
C THR A 489 11.60 3.74 -0.13
N ALA A 490 12.74 3.61 0.52
CA ALA A 490 14.02 4.09 0.03
C ALA A 490 15.04 2.97 0.22
N THR A 491 15.94 2.84 -0.76
CA THR A 491 17.02 1.84 -0.73
C THR A 491 18.35 2.56 -0.83
N ASP A 492 19.32 2.11 -0.03
CA ASP A 492 20.70 2.53 -0.13
C ASP A 492 21.64 1.32 -0.01
N THR A 493 22.81 1.42 -0.63
CA THR A 493 23.80 0.34 -0.71
C THR A 493 25.17 0.85 -0.23
N VAL A 494 25.83 0.06 0.61
CA VAL A 494 27.16 0.33 1.16
C VAL A 494 28.13 -0.81 0.86
N LEU A 495 29.36 -0.46 0.49
CA LEU A 495 30.46 -1.42 0.42
C LEU A 495 31.10 -1.59 1.81
N VAL A 496 31.06 -2.81 2.35
CA VAL A 496 31.73 -3.15 3.62
C VAL A 496 33.06 -3.82 3.35
N SER A 497 34.13 -3.33 3.98
CA SER A 497 35.46 -3.93 3.99
C SER A 497 35.83 -4.42 5.39
N ILE A 498 35.86 -5.73 5.57
CA ILE A 498 36.30 -6.37 6.82
C ILE A 498 37.76 -6.79 6.69
N ILE A 499 38.60 -6.27 7.58
CA ILE A 499 40.00 -6.67 7.71
C ILE A 499 40.11 -7.61 8.90
N ASP A 500 40.36 -8.89 8.61
CA ASP A 500 40.67 -9.90 9.62
C ASP A 500 42.19 -10.18 9.66
N PRO A 501 42.93 -9.59 10.62
CA PRO A 501 44.34 -9.86 10.80
C PRO A 501 44.55 -11.21 11.50
N SER A 502 45.13 -12.17 10.78
CA SER A 502 45.52 -13.46 11.35
C SER A 502 47.03 -13.53 11.60
N ILE A 503 47.42 -14.25 12.66
CA ILE A 503 48.82 -14.57 12.95
C ILE A 503 49.05 -16.05 12.63
N THR A 504 49.96 -16.32 11.71
CA THR A 504 50.43 -17.68 11.40
C THR A 504 51.89 -17.84 11.85
N PRO A 505 52.16 -18.74 12.81
CA PRO A 505 53.53 -19.06 13.18
C PRO A 505 54.19 -19.95 12.10
N SER A 506 55.49 -19.80 11.88
CA SER A 506 56.28 -20.67 10.99
C SER A 506 56.37 -22.11 11.50
N ASP A 507 56.21 -22.30 12.81
CA ASP A 507 56.13 -23.59 13.48
C ASP A 507 55.22 -23.47 14.73
N THR A 508 54.38 -24.46 14.97
CA THR A 508 53.46 -24.48 16.13
C THR A 508 54.07 -25.14 17.37
N ALA A 509 55.25 -25.77 17.25
CA ALA A 509 55.95 -26.39 18.38
C ALA A 509 57.48 -26.34 18.21
N ILE A 510 58.17 -25.57 19.05
CA ILE A 510 59.64 -25.44 19.04
C ILE A 510 60.28 -25.93 20.35
N CYS A 511 61.57 -26.30 20.31
CA CYS A 511 62.32 -26.74 21.49
C CYS A 511 62.89 -25.56 22.29
N LEU A 512 63.35 -25.83 23.52
CA LEU A 512 63.95 -24.83 24.40
C LEU A 512 65.26 -24.29 23.78
N GLY A 513 65.23 -23.04 23.29
CA GLY A 513 66.37 -22.36 22.68
C GLY A 513 66.20 -22.03 21.19
N ASP A 514 65.14 -22.53 20.55
CA ASP A 514 64.81 -22.23 19.15
C ASP A 514 64.03 -20.90 19.02
N SER A 515 63.97 -20.36 17.80
CA SER A 515 63.16 -19.19 17.44
C SER A 515 62.07 -19.55 16.44
N VAL A 516 60.90 -18.93 16.56
CA VAL A 516 59.77 -19.05 15.63
C VAL A 516 59.45 -17.68 15.03
N ASP A 517 59.17 -17.64 13.73
CA ASP A 517 58.71 -16.44 13.06
C ASP A 517 57.17 -16.36 13.14
N LEU A 518 56.64 -15.23 13.56
CA LEU A 518 55.19 -14.95 13.54
C LEU A 518 54.88 -14.06 12.35
N ASN A 519 54.18 -14.60 11.36
CA ASN A 519 53.78 -13.85 10.18
C ASN A 519 52.36 -13.32 10.38
N ALA A 520 52.21 -11.99 10.29
CA ALA A 520 50.91 -11.36 10.22
C ALA A 520 50.39 -11.42 8.78
N ASN A 521 49.24 -12.06 8.57
CA ASN A 521 48.53 -12.06 7.30
C ASN A 521 47.29 -11.19 7.47
N SER A 522 47.17 -10.14 6.66
CA SER A 522 45.90 -9.44 6.48
C SER A 522 45.41 -9.77 5.08
N THR A 523 44.46 -10.70 4.98
CA THR A 523 43.78 -10.95 3.72
C THR A 523 42.69 -9.90 3.57
N ILE A 524 42.93 -8.88 2.77
CA ILE A 524 41.82 -8.14 2.16
C ILE A 524 41.34 -9.01 1.01
N SER A 525 40.29 -9.78 1.24
CA SER A 525 39.69 -10.61 0.20
C SER A 525 38.87 -9.72 -0.75
N PHE A 526 39.52 -8.86 -1.53
CA PHE A 526 38.92 -8.41 -2.78
C PHE A 526 38.94 -9.62 -3.70
N VAL A 527 37.86 -10.39 -3.74
CA VAL A 527 37.72 -11.49 -4.70
C VAL A 527 37.37 -10.92 -6.07
N ASN A 528 38.28 -10.12 -6.65
CA ASN A 528 38.32 -10.00 -8.10
C ASN A 528 39.00 -11.27 -8.63
N GLN A 529 38.21 -12.35 -8.73
CA GLN A 529 38.67 -13.63 -9.32
C GLN A 529 38.86 -13.54 -10.84
N PHE A 530 38.39 -12.47 -11.45
CA PHE A 530 38.40 -12.27 -12.89
C PHE A 530 39.04 -10.93 -13.24
N SER A 531 39.84 -10.94 -14.30
CA SER A 531 40.46 -9.79 -14.92
C SER A 531 40.34 -9.94 -16.43
N ILE A 532 40.25 -8.84 -17.16
CA ILE A 532 40.17 -8.86 -18.61
C ILE A 532 41.57 -8.67 -19.17
N GLU A 533 42.08 -9.67 -19.90
CA GLU A 533 43.30 -9.54 -20.70
C GLU A 533 42.94 -8.90 -22.05
N LEU A 534 43.57 -7.77 -22.36
CA LEU A 534 43.39 -7.03 -23.62
C LEU A 534 44.66 -7.18 -24.43
N ASP A 535 44.58 -7.75 -25.64
CA ASP A 535 45.75 -8.10 -26.46
C ASP A 535 46.40 -6.93 -27.24
N ALA A 536 45.81 -5.73 -27.12
CA ALA A 536 46.20 -4.48 -27.78
C ALA A 536 46.33 -4.55 -29.32
N SER A 537 45.75 -5.58 -29.93
CA SER A 537 45.65 -5.75 -31.38
C SER A 537 44.26 -5.41 -31.88
N ASN A 538 43.23 -5.85 -31.17
CA ASN A 538 41.82 -5.56 -31.49
C ASN A 538 40.88 -5.60 -30.27
N ASP A 539 41.39 -5.91 -29.08
CA ASP A 539 40.57 -5.95 -27.87
C ASP A 539 40.34 -4.55 -27.31
N TYR A 540 39.06 -4.20 -27.13
CA TYR A 540 38.66 -2.98 -26.46
C TYR A 540 37.29 -3.12 -25.80
N VAL A 541 37.04 -2.29 -24.78
CA VAL A 541 35.77 -2.26 -24.04
C VAL A 541 35.18 -0.86 -24.11
N TYR A 542 33.95 -0.74 -24.66
CA TYR A 542 33.15 0.48 -24.53
C TYR A 542 32.68 0.62 -23.10
N LEU A 543 33.12 1.68 -22.42
CA LEU A 543 32.66 1.99 -21.07
C LEU A 543 31.43 2.89 -21.09
N LEU A 544 31.42 3.90 -21.96
CA LEU A 544 30.33 4.86 -22.08
C LEU A 544 30.06 5.19 -23.54
N THR A 545 28.79 5.45 -23.84
CA THR A 545 28.38 6.03 -25.12
C THR A 545 28.84 7.48 -25.25
N ASP A 546 28.83 8.00 -26.48
CA ASP A 546 29.16 9.40 -26.78
C ASP A 546 28.38 10.39 -25.90
N GLN A 547 27.07 10.16 -25.75
CA GLN A 547 26.18 11.04 -24.99
C GLN A 547 26.53 11.02 -23.49
N GLU A 548 26.82 9.86 -22.92
CA GLU A 548 27.21 9.72 -21.51
C GLU A 548 28.59 10.32 -21.25
N ALA A 549 29.53 10.14 -22.18
CA ALA A 549 30.86 10.73 -22.10
C ALA A 549 30.80 12.26 -22.20
N ASP A 550 29.95 12.83 -23.05
CA ASP A 550 29.75 14.27 -23.19
C ASP A 550 29.23 14.92 -21.90
N LEU A 551 28.38 14.23 -21.14
CA LEU A 551 27.93 14.69 -19.82
C LEU A 551 29.13 14.84 -18.85
N LEU A 552 30.07 13.88 -18.84
CA LEU A 552 31.27 13.95 -18.00
C LEU A 552 32.17 15.14 -18.32
N SER A 553 32.27 15.57 -19.59
CA SER A 553 33.07 16.76 -19.95
C SER A 553 32.55 18.05 -19.33
N SER A 554 31.28 18.06 -18.94
CA SER A 554 30.58 19.24 -18.43
C SER A 554 30.47 19.28 -16.90
N SER A 555 30.93 18.23 -16.21
CA SER A 555 30.85 18.08 -14.75
C SER A 555 32.19 17.70 -14.13
N ASP A 556 32.25 17.71 -12.80
CA ASP A 556 33.33 17.04 -12.08
C ASP A 556 33.21 15.52 -12.30
N PHE A 557 34.34 14.83 -12.40
CA PHE A 557 34.36 13.37 -12.51
C PHE A 557 35.62 12.76 -11.92
N SER A 558 35.59 11.46 -11.68
CA SER A 558 36.78 10.68 -11.32
C SER A 558 36.81 9.35 -12.03
N ILE A 559 38.01 8.84 -12.30
CA ILE A 559 38.26 7.56 -12.96
C ILE A 559 39.17 6.75 -12.05
N GLY A 560 38.75 5.54 -11.68
CA GLY A 560 39.56 4.60 -10.90
C GLY A 560 39.64 3.26 -11.61
N LEU A 561 40.83 2.69 -11.76
CA LEU A 561 40.99 1.34 -12.32
C LEU A 561 42.26 0.66 -11.83
N TRP A 562 42.19 -0.67 -11.69
CA TRP A 562 43.35 -1.52 -11.54
C TRP A 562 43.83 -1.95 -12.92
N PHE A 563 45.14 -1.98 -13.12
CA PHE A 563 45.69 -2.59 -14.32
C PHE A 563 47.08 -3.16 -14.03
N ARG A 564 47.50 -4.09 -14.88
CA ARG A 564 48.82 -4.72 -14.83
C ARG A 564 49.36 -4.82 -16.24
N SER A 565 50.53 -4.25 -16.47
CA SER A 565 51.28 -4.43 -17.71
C SER A 565 51.81 -5.87 -17.76
N THR A 566 51.63 -6.56 -18.89
CA THR A 566 52.09 -7.95 -19.04
C THR A 566 53.24 -8.10 -20.04
N SER A 567 53.60 -7.04 -20.78
CA SER A 567 54.67 -7.10 -21.76
C SER A 567 56.06 -6.82 -21.16
N ASN A 568 57.03 -7.71 -21.42
CA ASN A 568 58.46 -7.52 -21.13
C ASN A 568 59.25 -7.11 -22.40
N SER A 569 58.57 -6.88 -23.52
CA SER A 569 59.18 -6.73 -24.84
C SER A 569 59.27 -5.26 -25.26
N SER A 570 60.49 -4.79 -25.53
CA SER A 570 60.75 -3.50 -26.17
C SER A 570 60.26 -3.51 -27.63
N GLY A 571 59.00 -3.16 -27.86
CA GLY A 571 58.38 -3.11 -29.18
C GLY A 571 57.29 -2.04 -29.30
N ILE A 572 57.69 -0.90 -29.87
CA ILE A 572 56.94 0.27 -30.39
C ILE A 572 55.78 0.90 -29.56
N SER A 573 56.01 2.19 -29.25
CA SER A 573 55.12 3.24 -28.70
C SER A 573 54.55 3.04 -27.27
N SER A 574 53.47 3.74 -26.94
CA SER A 574 52.76 3.73 -25.66
C SER A 574 51.42 3.00 -25.81
N ALA A 575 51.04 2.18 -24.83
CA ALA A 575 49.76 1.50 -24.83
C ALA A 575 48.70 2.29 -24.06
N ARG A 576 47.46 2.28 -24.56
CA ARG A 576 46.34 2.97 -23.95
C ARG A 576 45.69 2.11 -22.88
N ILE A 577 45.62 2.65 -21.67
CA ILE A 577 44.86 2.05 -20.58
C ILE A 577 43.40 2.44 -20.73
N ILE A 578 43.14 3.75 -20.76
CA ILE A 578 41.83 4.35 -20.95
C ILE A 578 42.00 5.63 -21.76
N SER A 579 41.10 5.88 -22.71
CA SER A 579 41.13 7.11 -23.49
C SER A 579 39.76 7.51 -23.99
N ARG A 580 39.62 8.80 -24.27
CA ARG A 580 38.49 9.36 -25.01
C ARG A 580 39.01 10.10 -26.24
N ASP A 581 39.60 9.37 -27.18
CA ASP A 581 40.28 9.93 -28.38
C ASP A 581 41.50 10.84 -28.10
N CYS A 582 42.64 10.49 -28.70
CA CYS A 582 43.97 11.01 -28.37
C CYS A 582 44.42 12.23 -29.20
N SER A 583 43.70 12.60 -30.25
CA SER A 583 44.09 13.78 -31.04
C SER A 583 43.54 15.07 -30.46
N GLU A 584 42.47 15.03 -29.67
CA GLU A 584 41.76 16.26 -29.25
C GLU A 584 41.27 16.27 -27.78
N HIS A 585 41.42 15.18 -26.99
CA HIS A 585 40.80 15.10 -25.65
C HIS A 585 41.79 14.61 -24.58
N TRP A 586 41.58 13.45 -23.96
CA TRP A 586 42.43 12.96 -22.87
C TRP A 586 42.62 11.44 -22.91
N GLY A 587 43.71 10.99 -22.30
CA GLY A 587 44.02 9.57 -22.22
C GLY A 587 45.15 9.25 -21.26
N LEU A 588 45.18 8.01 -20.84
CA LEU A 588 46.21 7.47 -19.96
C LEU A 588 46.97 6.36 -20.68
N TYR A 589 48.29 6.49 -20.71
CA TYR A 589 49.16 5.59 -21.47
C TYR A 589 50.33 5.09 -20.65
N VAL A 590 50.80 3.88 -20.98
CA VAL A 590 52.07 3.37 -20.48
C VAL A 590 53.11 3.41 -21.58
N ASN A 591 54.28 4.00 -21.31
CA ASN A 591 55.41 4.01 -22.22
C ASN A 591 56.10 2.64 -22.21
N GLN A 592 55.90 1.87 -23.27
CA GLN A 592 56.43 0.53 -23.40
C GLN A 592 57.69 0.45 -24.28
N THR A 593 58.25 1.60 -24.67
CA THR A 593 59.54 1.64 -25.37
C THR A 593 60.72 1.25 -24.48
N GLN A 594 60.51 1.14 -23.16
CA GLN A 594 61.48 0.68 -22.18
C GLN A 594 60.98 -0.55 -21.40
N ASN A 595 61.94 -1.36 -20.92
CA ASN A 595 61.65 -2.46 -20.01
C ASN A 595 61.20 -1.93 -18.65
N TYR A 596 60.53 -2.76 -17.85
CA TYR A 596 60.15 -2.39 -16.49
C TYR A 596 61.32 -1.81 -15.69
N PRO A 597 61.07 -0.73 -14.92
CA PRO A 597 59.81 -0.01 -14.81
C PRO A 597 59.50 0.90 -16.02
N GLN A 598 58.22 1.04 -16.36
CA GLN A 598 57.70 1.82 -17.48
C GLN A 598 57.17 3.19 -17.00
N ASP A 599 57.14 4.18 -17.91
CA ASP A 599 56.57 5.48 -17.57
C ASP A 599 55.06 5.45 -17.77
N LEU A 600 54.32 6.19 -16.95
CA LEU A 600 52.89 6.46 -17.14
C LEU A 600 52.74 7.87 -17.70
N THR A 601 51.94 8.08 -18.73
CA THR A 601 51.69 9.41 -19.30
C THR A 601 50.21 9.71 -19.25
N LEU A 602 49.86 10.83 -18.60
CA LEU A 602 48.56 11.47 -18.68
C LEU A 602 48.59 12.51 -19.79
N HIS A 603 47.70 12.37 -20.77
CA HIS A 603 47.49 13.29 -21.87
C HIS A 603 46.18 14.01 -21.71
N TYR A 604 46.17 15.31 -21.97
CA TYR A 604 45.04 16.16 -21.63
C TYR A 604 44.57 17.11 -22.75
N ASP A 605 45.27 17.20 -23.89
CA ASP A 605 44.83 17.85 -25.14
C ASP A 605 46.00 17.83 -26.17
N GLU A 606 45.84 18.52 -27.31
CA GLU A 606 46.90 18.72 -28.32
C GLU A 606 48.20 19.36 -27.79
N THR A 607 48.19 19.96 -26.59
CA THR A 607 49.26 20.82 -26.08
C THR A 607 49.87 20.37 -24.74
N GLY A 608 49.29 19.40 -24.03
CA GLY A 608 49.69 19.03 -22.67
C GLY A 608 49.79 17.52 -22.40
N ASN A 609 51.00 17.07 -22.04
CA ASN A 609 51.30 15.73 -21.52
C ASN A 609 52.06 15.82 -20.20
N ILE A 610 51.76 14.92 -19.27
CA ILE A 610 52.53 14.71 -18.04
C ILE A 610 52.99 13.26 -17.99
N THR A 611 54.30 13.06 -17.96
CA THR A 611 54.92 11.74 -17.88
C THR A 611 55.49 11.52 -16.48
N PHE A 612 55.00 10.49 -15.82
CA PHE A 612 55.45 9.98 -14.53
C PHE A 612 56.44 8.85 -14.77
N THR A 613 57.70 9.09 -14.43
CA THR A 613 58.79 8.21 -14.84
C THR A 613 58.93 6.98 -13.95
N ASN A 614 59.13 5.81 -14.54
CA ASN A 614 59.43 4.55 -13.84
C ASN A 614 58.40 4.14 -12.77
N ILE A 615 57.11 4.38 -13.00
CA ILE A 615 56.06 4.09 -12.01
C ILE A 615 55.37 2.74 -12.23
N ILE A 616 55.34 2.24 -13.46
CA ILE A 616 54.64 0.99 -13.78
C ILE A 616 55.63 -0.17 -13.75
N ASP A 617 55.39 -1.15 -12.91
CA ASP A 617 56.16 -2.40 -12.85
C ASP A 617 55.34 -3.57 -13.40
N SER A 618 55.80 -4.80 -13.16
CA SER A 618 55.09 -6.02 -13.55
C SER A 618 54.01 -6.44 -12.53
N SER A 619 53.65 -5.57 -11.59
CA SER A 619 52.63 -5.78 -10.55
C SER A 619 51.31 -5.08 -10.93
N TRP A 620 50.25 -5.38 -10.17
CA TRP A 620 49.01 -4.62 -10.26
C TRP A 620 49.20 -3.21 -9.72
N VAL A 621 48.72 -2.22 -10.48
CA VAL A 621 48.76 -0.80 -10.14
C VAL A 621 47.34 -0.26 -10.14
N TYR A 622 46.94 0.41 -9.07
CA TYR A 622 45.69 1.15 -9.00
C TYR A 622 45.94 2.60 -9.37
N ILE A 623 45.19 3.10 -10.36
CA ILE A 623 45.21 4.50 -10.76
C ILE A 623 43.87 5.12 -10.44
N TYR A 624 43.91 6.31 -9.85
CA TYR A 624 42.73 7.13 -9.60
C TYR A 624 42.99 8.56 -10.06
N ILE A 625 42.13 9.09 -10.92
CA ILE A 625 42.25 10.42 -11.51
C ILE A 625 40.99 11.20 -11.17
N THR A 626 41.13 12.45 -10.77
CA THR A 626 40.00 13.37 -10.55
C THR A 626 40.01 14.48 -11.59
N TRP A 627 38.85 15.04 -11.91
CA TRP A 627 38.71 16.27 -12.69
C TRP A 627 37.72 17.19 -11.99
N ASN A 628 38.14 18.42 -11.75
CA ASN A 628 37.28 19.49 -11.28
C ASN A 628 37.03 20.48 -12.42
N GLN A 629 35.78 20.52 -12.88
CA GLN A 629 35.36 21.35 -14.00
C GLN A 629 35.39 22.84 -13.66
N SER A 630 35.23 23.22 -12.39
CA SER A 630 35.24 24.63 -11.98
C SER A 630 36.66 25.20 -11.91
N THR A 631 37.62 24.43 -11.38
CA THR A 631 39.02 24.86 -11.22
C THR A 631 39.92 24.48 -12.40
N LYS A 632 39.43 23.59 -13.28
CA LYS A 632 40.20 22.99 -14.37
C LYS A 632 41.42 22.21 -13.87
N GLU A 633 41.30 21.61 -12.69
CA GLU A 633 42.36 20.83 -12.06
C GLU A 633 42.06 19.33 -12.15
N THR A 634 43.12 18.56 -12.36
CA THR A 634 43.13 17.11 -12.19
C THR A 634 44.18 16.70 -11.16
N GLU A 635 43.88 15.67 -10.37
CA GLU A 635 44.83 15.05 -9.46
C GLU A 635 44.94 13.57 -9.80
N LEU A 636 46.17 13.10 -10.00
CA LEU A 636 46.48 11.69 -10.24
C LEU A 636 46.96 11.05 -8.93
N PHE A 637 46.39 9.90 -8.60
CA PHE A 637 46.81 9.02 -7.51
C PHE A 637 47.28 7.70 -8.10
N ILE A 638 48.39 7.19 -7.59
CA ILE A 638 48.94 5.89 -7.94
C ILE A 638 49.09 5.08 -6.66
N ASN A 639 48.43 3.94 -6.58
CA ASN A 639 48.34 3.11 -5.37
C ASN A 639 47.94 3.92 -4.13
N GLY A 640 47.00 4.86 -4.30
CA GLY A 640 46.51 5.76 -3.24
C GLY A 640 47.43 6.95 -2.92
N ILE A 641 48.59 7.08 -3.57
CA ILE A 641 49.53 8.18 -3.35
C ILE A 641 49.32 9.26 -4.42
N SER A 642 48.93 10.47 -4.00
CA SER A 642 48.84 11.63 -4.89
C SER A 642 50.20 11.93 -5.53
N GLN A 643 50.19 12.05 -6.85
CA GLN A 643 51.34 12.47 -7.66
C GLN A 643 51.36 13.98 -7.89
N GLY A 644 50.32 14.69 -7.44
CA GLY A 644 50.18 16.14 -7.56
C GLY A 644 48.93 16.56 -8.34
N LYS A 645 48.62 17.85 -8.21
CA LYS A 645 47.53 18.53 -8.92
C LYS A 645 48.06 19.26 -10.14
N TYR A 646 47.31 19.20 -11.23
CA TYR A 646 47.68 19.76 -12.51
C TYR A 646 46.51 20.53 -13.12
N THR A 647 46.78 21.74 -13.58
CA THR A 647 45.78 22.59 -14.22
C THR A 647 45.94 22.53 -15.72
N PHE A 648 44.85 22.30 -16.44
CA PHE A 648 44.84 22.20 -17.89
C PHE A 648 43.78 23.11 -18.53
N ALA A 649 43.81 23.26 -19.85
CA ALA A 649 42.75 23.94 -20.59
C ALA A 649 41.44 23.14 -20.52
N THR A 650 40.32 23.75 -20.93
CA THR A 650 39.04 23.02 -21.06
C THR A 650 39.16 21.87 -22.05
N PHE A 651 38.45 20.76 -21.82
CA PHE A 651 38.28 19.72 -22.83
C PHE A 651 37.85 20.32 -24.17
N ASN A 652 38.53 19.97 -25.26
CA ASN A 652 37.98 20.22 -26.58
C ASN A 652 36.73 19.34 -26.74
N THR A 653 35.62 19.89 -27.22
CA THR A 653 34.35 19.15 -27.41
C THR A 653 33.91 19.19 -28.87
N SER A 654 34.84 19.42 -29.81
CA SER A 654 34.54 19.58 -31.23
C SER A 654 33.98 18.34 -31.90
N ALA A 655 34.13 17.14 -31.31
CA ALA A 655 33.54 15.90 -31.80
C ALA A 655 33.16 14.94 -30.65
N PRO A 656 31.91 14.44 -30.59
CA PRO A 656 31.50 13.42 -29.63
C PRO A 656 32.26 12.11 -29.87
N ARG A 657 32.82 11.54 -28.80
CA ARG A 657 33.58 10.29 -28.80
C ARG A 657 33.32 9.51 -27.51
N PRO A 658 33.29 8.16 -27.56
CA PRO A 658 33.05 7.31 -26.41
C PRO A 658 34.30 7.19 -25.53
N ILE A 659 34.13 6.70 -24.29
CA ILE A 659 35.26 6.30 -23.44
C ILE A 659 35.52 4.81 -23.65
N ILE A 660 36.77 4.47 -23.97
CA ILE A 660 37.17 3.11 -24.33
C ILE A 660 38.42 2.68 -23.56
N LEU A 661 38.46 1.40 -23.16
CA LEU A 661 39.66 0.71 -22.66
C LEU A 661 40.34 -0.07 -23.80
N GLY A 662 41.68 -0.02 -23.88
CA GLY A 662 42.47 -0.91 -24.73
C GLY A 662 42.50 -0.66 -26.25
N GLU A 663 41.73 0.30 -26.78
CA GLU A 663 41.60 0.50 -28.23
C GLU A 663 42.86 1.06 -28.92
N ASN A 664 43.17 0.51 -30.12
CA ASN A 664 44.33 0.86 -30.94
C ASN A 664 44.00 1.10 -32.44
N THR A 665 42.73 1.31 -32.79
CA THR A 665 42.22 1.27 -34.18
C THR A 665 42.12 2.64 -34.87
N GLU A 666 42.32 3.75 -34.17
CA GLU A 666 42.34 5.10 -34.76
C GLU A 666 43.66 5.34 -35.52
N THR A 667 43.59 5.79 -36.78
CA THR A 667 44.74 6.11 -37.65
C THR A 667 45.51 7.36 -37.16
N SER A 668 46.16 7.26 -35.99
CA SER A 668 46.96 8.27 -35.30
C SER A 668 48.44 7.81 -35.18
N PRO A 669 49.45 8.70 -35.08
CA PRO A 669 50.86 8.45 -35.46
C PRO A 669 51.66 7.41 -34.66
N ASN A 670 51.08 6.75 -33.66
CA ASN A 670 51.80 5.83 -32.77
C ASN A 670 51.01 4.53 -32.51
N PRO A 671 50.83 3.66 -33.52
CA PRO A 671 50.23 2.34 -33.32
C PRO A 671 51.24 1.44 -32.57
N GLY A 672 51.05 1.27 -31.27
CA GLY A 672 51.87 0.40 -30.43
C GLY A 672 51.09 -0.83 -30.00
N ILE A 673 51.72 -2.00 -30.01
CA ILE A 673 51.08 -3.31 -29.77
C ILE A 673 51.61 -3.87 -28.43
N SER A 674 50.78 -3.99 -27.40
CA SER A 674 51.13 -4.82 -26.22
C SER A 674 50.00 -5.04 -25.20
N PRO A 675 49.86 -6.26 -24.66
CA PRO A 675 48.76 -6.61 -23.78
C PRO A 675 48.82 -5.99 -22.38
N PHE A 676 47.66 -5.70 -21.81
CA PHE A 676 47.48 -5.36 -20.40
C PHE A 676 46.32 -6.15 -19.81
N VAL A 677 46.37 -6.38 -18.51
CA VAL A 677 45.31 -7.04 -17.75
C VAL A 677 44.65 -5.99 -16.87
N GLY A 678 43.33 -5.82 -17.01
CA GLY A 678 42.50 -4.84 -16.31
C GLY A 678 41.49 -5.47 -15.36
#